data_AF-A0A8H9HE91-F1
#
_entry.id   AF-A0A8H9HE91-F1
#
_cell.length_a   1.000
_cell.length_b   1.000
_cell.length_c   1.000
_cell.angle_alpha   90.00
_cell.angle_beta   90.00
_cell.angle_gamma   90.00
#
_symmetry.space_group_name_H-M   'P 1'
#
loop_
_entity.id
_entity.type
_entity.pdbx_description
1 polymer ?
#
loop_
_entity_poly.entity_id
_entity_poly.type
_entity_poly.pdbx_seq_one_letter_code
_entity_poly.pdbx_strand_id
1 'polypeptide(L)'
;MPGSSHTFRHLLPAPAGAYRVSAPGPIRFGHSSAPGVTEFPSTCGALAEATGAFLAGLGVESLLDEVAAALLRLRPRVLAATAEGRPTAGRPERWGTDPHVPPPSARHDGARRGPTGPASDRGGGTLERNASGPGCGAARPGPGPDPAGRGAVALLENGEQRTASGAWWAPALRTEERAGGIPDWAEWVEQVLAATPAALPLPEEEYEGLSGFERVLAPFAEAAGDRMAAALGGEERGLVDLAAVRAGLVRAVGPRLARIAARVLVTELHRAREAGGLTGGDSRARFREFLRRAGGRRGLAALLKAHPVLARLLGRVSLDAADAFAELLRRLVADHVALAEAGLPCGSDDRLLVDVEAGAGDSHGGGRTVALLRFADGTRLVYKPRPVAAHRHFNDLADWLGRLPGAPRLRTLTVLDRGTHGWVEFVEVLPCRTEPQVREFYRRQGALLALLHALDGTDLHHENLIAHGEHPVLVDVETLFHPALPIAASDDPASRALHDSVHRVGLLPQFLLGDDSALDMSAVGGGRAALSPVALAGWADCGTDTMRLVRRPGRFRESANRPRLHERTAEPAAYTAELCEGFRAAYTALGEARAELLGPTGLLERFRRDEVRVVARPTAVYATLLDETTHPELMREAGARDAVLARLREGTLGHPALPGLEDEEIAQLWSHDVPVFTVRAGGTALTGVTGRAVPGTVPISGLARATGKIAALDSVDRQDQEWVIRAAMVSASTTPAHHPAGPGRGPRPAFAPEPERLLAAARSLGDQLVSLAYRAADRANWLGLELLGDRYWRLGPMPADLAAGYCGPALFLAQLADVTGVARYAETASASLAPVAGLLDALHEDPTAPPAVGSGAFAGLGGITYTLLEVERLLGEPACAESLPAALRLLEAAAAGERETGVGAGTAGGLAVLLAAHRATGRPETLRAAGRCAERLAAAGPPAGPGFLDGSAGTGWALLRYAERSGAPRFREAGLEALREAVAALPAANGAADEGWCHGRAGIALALADSPAALADHRLAAWLTATARLLRGAGPRPDDSLCHGEAGLLELLGHGALAGARAGLVHRTGALLASVEDGGPGCGTPDHVPHAGLLTGLAGIGHGLLRAGFPDRVPSVLLLDLPTLTAAPDHHP
;
A
#
# COMPACT_ATOMS: atom_id res chain seq x y z
N MET A 1 -3.43 19.39 -10.84
CA MET A 1 -3.66 18.01 -10.36
C MET A 1 -2.38 17.51 -9.69
N PRO A 2 -2.16 17.86 -8.40
CA PRO A 2 -1.02 17.40 -7.64
C PRO A 2 -1.27 15.98 -7.10
N GLY A 3 -0.30 15.08 -7.23
CA GLY A 3 -0.39 13.70 -6.77
C GLY A 3 1.00 13.09 -6.58
N SER A 4 1.54 13.28 -5.38
CA SER A 4 2.79 12.68 -4.89
C SER A 4 2.80 12.80 -3.38
N SER A 5 3.08 11.71 -2.65
CA SER A 5 3.07 11.72 -1.18
C SER A 5 4.03 12.76 -0.59
N HIS A 6 3.73 13.22 0.63
CA HIS A 6 4.48 14.27 1.33
C HIS A 6 6.01 14.02 1.30
N THR A 7 6.38 12.75 1.47
CA THR A 7 7.71 12.13 1.35
C THR A 7 8.61 12.73 0.26
N PHE A 8 8.09 13.01 -0.94
CA PHE A 8 8.92 13.26 -2.12
C PHE A 8 9.05 14.74 -2.52
N ARG A 9 8.37 15.68 -1.84
CA ARG A 9 8.51 17.13 -2.14
C ARG A 9 9.96 17.62 -2.04
N HIS A 10 10.76 17.01 -1.17
CA HIS A 10 12.15 17.40 -0.86
C HIS A 10 13.19 16.98 -1.92
N LEU A 11 12.81 16.22 -2.97
CA LEU A 11 13.71 15.89 -4.08
C LEU A 11 13.80 16.98 -5.16
N LEU A 12 12.74 17.78 -5.33
CA LEU A 12 12.65 18.82 -6.36
C LEU A 12 13.52 20.08 -6.14
N PRO A 13 13.89 20.50 -4.91
CA PRO A 13 14.75 21.68 -4.71
C PRO A 13 16.19 21.54 -5.24
N ALA A 14 16.73 20.32 -5.27
CA ALA A 14 18.13 20.08 -5.65
C ALA A 14 18.51 20.62 -7.06
N PRO A 15 17.75 20.35 -8.14
CA PRO A 15 17.98 20.99 -9.44
C PRO A 15 17.55 22.47 -9.51
N ALA A 16 16.64 22.91 -8.64
CA ALA A 16 16.10 24.28 -8.68
C ALA A 16 17.10 25.36 -8.25
N GLY A 17 18.10 24.99 -7.43
CA GLY A 17 19.17 25.92 -7.00
C GLY A 17 20.13 26.39 -8.10
N ALA A 18 20.10 25.78 -9.29
CA ALA A 18 21.01 26.10 -10.39
C ALA A 18 20.33 26.34 -11.76
N TYR A 19 19.06 25.97 -11.93
CA TYR A 19 18.37 25.99 -13.23
C TYR A 19 16.92 26.47 -13.13
N ARG A 20 16.40 27.08 -14.21
CA ARG A 20 14.98 27.48 -14.35
C ARG A 20 14.07 26.24 -14.45
N VAL A 21 13.65 25.69 -13.30
CA VAL A 21 12.67 24.59 -13.23
C VAL A 21 11.24 25.13 -13.37
N SER A 22 10.80 25.32 -14.62
CA SER A 22 9.38 25.60 -14.90
C SER A 22 8.55 24.32 -14.80
N ALA A 23 7.97 24.06 -13.63
CA ALA A 23 6.92 23.06 -13.46
C ALA A 23 5.55 23.71 -13.73
N PRO A 24 4.84 23.42 -14.84
CA PRO A 24 3.52 23.98 -15.13
C PRO A 24 2.42 23.26 -14.33
N GLY A 25 2.57 23.20 -13.00
CA GLY A 25 1.50 22.84 -12.09
C GLY A 25 0.57 24.04 -11.90
N PRO A 26 -0.72 23.98 -12.25
CA PRO A 26 -1.64 25.07 -11.93
C PRO A 26 -1.75 25.22 -10.41
N ILE A 27 -1.58 26.46 -9.91
CA ILE A 27 -1.64 26.83 -8.49
C ILE A 27 -3.11 26.87 -8.05
N ARG A 28 -3.81 25.73 -8.17
CA ARG A 28 -5.25 25.58 -7.96
C ARG A 28 -5.60 24.18 -7.45
N PHE A 29 -6.16 24.15 -6.24
CA PHE A 29 -6.90 23.06 -5.59
C PHE A 29 -6.16 21.74 -5.30
N GLY A 30 -6.22 21.32 -4.03
CA GLY A 30 -6.01 19.94 -3.59
C GLY A 30 -7.31 19.38 -2.99
N HIS A 31 -8.28 19.05 -3.84
CA HIS A 31 -9.55 18.40 -3.48
C HIS A 31 -9.63 17.03 -4.17
N SER A 32 -10.33 16.08 -3.52
CA SER A 32 -10.78 14.81 -4.09
C SER A 32 -11.96 14.95 -5.05
N SER A 33 -12.61 16.12 -5.09
CA SER A 33 -13.68 16.47 -6.03
C SER A 33 -13.27 17.62 -6.96
N ALA A 34 -13.64 17.49 -8.24
CA ALA A 34 -13.44 18.54 -9.24
C ALA A 34 -14.73 19.36 -9.40
N PRO A 35 -14.70 20.71 -9.27
CA PRO A 35 -15.88 21.55 -9.41
C PRO A 35 -16.42 21.57 -10.84
N GLY A 36 -17.71 21.89 -10.98
CA GLY A 36 -18.40 21.99 -12.25
C GLY A 36 -17.87 23.14 -13.12
N VAL A 37 -17.93 22.95 -14.45
CA VAL A 37 -17.52 23.99 -15.44
C VAL A 37 -18.32 25.29 -15.30
N THR A 38 -19.51 25.22 -14.69
CA THR A 38 -20.38 26.36 -14.35
C THR A 38 -19.95 27.15 -13.11
N GLU A 39 -19.14 26.57 -12.21
CA GLU A 39 -18.84 27.15 -10.89
C GLU A 39 -17.58 28.02 -10.89
N PHE A 40 -16.66 27.83 -11.85
CA PHE A 40 -15.50 28.70 -12.00
C PHE A 40 -15.14 29.00 -13.46
N PRO A 41 -15.29 30.25 -13.95
CA PRO A 41 -14.86 30.64 -15.30
C PRO A 41 -13.32 30.59 -15.38
N SER A 42 -12.80 29.49 -15.92
CA SER A 42 -11.37 29.16 -15.95
C SER A 42 -10.59 29.98 -17.00
N THR A 43 -10.52 31.29 -16.79
CA THR A 43 -9.88 32.26 -17.68
C THR A 43 -8.39 32.47 -17.33
N CYS A 44 -7.60 32.86 -18.34
CA CYS A 44 -6.19 33.22 -18.13
C CYS A 44 -6.01 34.43 -17.20
N GLY A 45 -7.00 35.33 -17.10
CA GLY A 45 -6.98 36.48 -16.18
C GLY A 45 -7.04 36.04 -14.72
N ALA A 46 -8.07 35.28 -14.35
CA ALA A 46 -8.22 34.76 -12.98
C ALA A 46 -7.08 33.80 -12.57
N LEU A 47 -6.43 33.15 -13.54
CA LEU A 47 -5.21 32.36 -13.28
C LEU A 47 -3.99 33.25 -13.01
N ALA A 48 -3.86 34.37 -13.73
CA ALA A 48 -2.79 35.34 -13.49
C ALA A 48 -2.95 36.06 -12.14
N GLU A 49 -4.17 36.47 -11.76
CA GLU A 49 -4.45 37.06 -10.44
C GLU A 49 -4.12 36.10 -9.30
N ALA A 50 -4.60 34.85 -9.37
CA ALA A 50 -4.31 33.83 -8.35
C ALA A 50 -2.81 33.51 -8.24
N THR A 51 -2.10 33.48 -9.38
CA THR A 51 -0.64 33.29 -9.40
C THR A 51 0.10 34.50 -8.84
N GLY A 52 -0.38 35.72 -9.12
CA GLY A 52 0.20 36.96 -8.63
C GLY A 52 0.05 37.13 -7.13
N ALA A 53 -1.15 36.87 -6.59
CA ALA A 53 -1.40 36.86 -5.14
C ALA A 53 -0.50 35.85 -4.40
N PHE A 54 -0.28 34.67 -4.99
CA PHE A 54 0.64 33.67 -4.45
C PHE A 54 2.11 34.10 -4.48
N LEU A 55 2.59 34.69 -5.60
CA LEU A 55 3.97 35.19 -5.71
C LEU A 55 4.24 36.37 -4.77
N ALA A 56 3.27 37.27 -4.59
CA ALA A 56 3.34 38.36 -3.61
C ALA A 56 3.36 37.82 -2.17
N GLY A 57 2.53 36.81 -1.85
CA GLY A 57 2.53 36.12 -0.55
C GLY A 57 3.84 35.38 -0.23
N LEU A 58 4.66 35.08 -1.22
CA LEU A 58 6.02 34.52 -1.07
C LEU A 58 7.14 35.58 -1.13
N GLY A 59 6.81 36.86 -1.32
CA GLY A 59 7.79 37.95 -1.47
C GLY A 59 8.61 37.92 -2.77
N VAL A 60 8.17 37.19 -3.80
CA VAL A 60 8.89 36.99 -5.07
C VAL A 60 8.30 37.87 -6.19
N GLU A 61 8.16 39.16 -5.90
CA GLU A 61 7.47 40.13 -6.77
C GLU A 61 8.11 40.28 -8.16
N SER A 62 9.42 40.05 -8.28
CA SER A 62 10.20 40.18 -9.53
C SER A 62 9.80 39.20 -10.64
N LEU A 63 8.93 38.23 -10.38
CA LEU A 63 8.43 37.26 -11.36
C LEU A 63 6.99 37.57 -11.85
N LEU A 64 6.31 38.56 -11.26
CA LEU A 64 4.91 38.89 -11.57
C LEU A 64 4.70 39.19 -13.06
N ASP A 65 5.51 40.10 -13.61
CA ASP A 65 5.36 40.55 -15.01
C ASP A 65 5.73 39.47 -16.03
N GLU A 66 6.78 38.66 -15.80
CA GLU A 66 7.14 37.56 -16.71
C GLU A 66 6.00 36.52 -16.80
N VAL A 67 5.39 36.15 -15.66
CA VAL A 67 4.32 35.15 -15.61
C VAL A 67 3.00 35.70 -16.16
N ALA A 68 2.63 36.94 -15.81
CA ALA A 68 1.45 37.59 -16.38
C ALA A 68 1.58 37.75 -17.91
N ALA A 69 2.74 38.16 -18.41
CA ALA A 69 3.02 38.27 -19.84
C ALA A 69 3.02 36.91 -20.55
N ALA A 70 3.40 35.81 -19.89
CA ALA A 70 3.31 34.46 -20.44
C ALA A 70 1.85 33.98 -20.54
N LEU A 71 1.05 34.16 -19.48
CA LEU A 71 -0.36 33.76 -19.44
C LEU A 71 -1.22 34.56 -20.44
N LEU A 72 -0.97 35.86 -20.60
CA LEU A 72 -1.67 36.69 -21.58
C LEU A 72 -1.39 36.28 -23.05
N ARG A 73 -0.19 35.75 -23.35
CA ARG A 73 0.16 35.23 -24.69
C ARG A 73 -0.59 33.94 -25.06
N LEU A 74 -1.15 33.21 -24.09
CA LEU A 74 -1.95 32.00 -24.35
C LEU A 74 -3.40 32.31 -24.73
N ARG A 75 -3.90 33.51 -24.44
CA ARG A 75 -5.29 33.95 -24.65
C ARG A 75 -5.85 33.67 -26.07
N PRO A 76 -5.10 33.85 -27.18
CA PRO A 76 -5.60 33.56 -28.53
C PRO A 76 -5.85 32.07 -28.80
N ARG A 77 -5.06 31.16 -28.20
CA ARG A 77 -5.15 29.71 -28.44
C ARG A 77 -6.37 29.09 -27.75
N VAL A 78 -6.79 29.63 -26.60
CA VAL A 78 -7.98 29.13 -25.88
C VAL A 78 -9.27 29.55 -26.58
N LEU A 79 -9.34 30.77 -27.12
CA LEU A 79 -10.53 31.28 -27.82
C LEU A 79 -10.87 30.49 -29.09
N ALA A 80 -9.87 29.92 -29.78
CA ALA A 80 -10.08 29.04 -30.92
C ALA A 80 -10.80 27.73 -30.52
N ALA A 81 -10.42 27.12 -29.39
CA ALA A 81 -11.02 25.88 -28.90
C ALA A 81 -12.48 26.04 -28.45
N THR A 82 -12.89 27.24 -28.04
CA THR A 82 -14.28 27.53 -27.64
C THR A 82 -15.25 27.78 -28.80
N ALA A 83 -14.78 27.83 -30.05
CA ALA A 83 -15.62 28.14 -31.20
C ALA A 83 -16.36 26.92 -31.79
N GLU A 84 -15.84 25.69 -31.60
CA GLU A 84 -16.35 24.47 -32.25
C GLU A 84 -17.37 23.71 -31.39
N GLY A 85 -18.35 24.43 -30.84
CA GLY A 85 -19.41 23.86 -29.99
C GLY A 85 -20.57 23.23 -30.78
N ARG A 86 -20.72 21.90 -30.73
CA ARG A 86 -22.00 21.21 -30.99
C ARG A 86 -22.24 20.06 -29.99
N PRO A 87 -23.40 20.00 -29.32
CA PRO A 87 -23.73 18.93 -28.38
C PRO A 87 -24.53 17.80 -29.05
N THR A 88 -24.42 16.59 -28.52
CA THR A 88 -25.37 15.48 -28.75
C THR A 88 -25.75 14.82 -27.43
N ALA A 89 -27.05 14.60 -27.22
CA ALA A 89 -27.57 13.89 -26.05
C ALA A 89 -27.51 12.36 -26.27
N GLY A 90 -27.37 11.60 -25.19
CA GLY A 90 -27.20 10.14 -25.26
C GLY A 90 -28.51 9.35 -25.22
N ARG A 91 -28.42 8.08 -25.66
CA ARG A 91 -29.26 6.95 -25.21
C ARG A 91 -28.47 5.63 -25.35
N PRO A 92 -28.81 4.58 -24.60
CA PRO A 92 -28.09 3.31 -24.62
C PRO A 92 -28.65 2.35 -25.68
N GLU A 93 -27.79 1.51 -26.27
CA GLU A 93 -28.19 0.40 -27.13
C GLU A 93 -27.74 -0.96 -26.58
N ARG A 94 -28.44 -2.01 -27.02
CA ARG A 94 -28.34 -3.38 -26.51
C ARG A 94 -27.53 -4.25 -27.48
N TRP A 95 -26.76 -5.19 -26.95
CA TRP A 95 -26.23 -6.31 -27.73
C TRP A 95 -27.16 -7.51 -27.62
N GLY A 96 -27.34 -8.24 -28.72
CA GLY A 96 -28.21 -9.42 -28.78
C GLY A 96 -27.82 -10.41 -29.86
N THR A 97 -27.73 -11.67 -29.45
CA THR A 97 -27.96 -12.92 -30.21
C THR A 97 -27.24 -13.20 -31.54
N ASP A 98 -26.44 -14.28 -31.50
CA ASP A 98 -26.17 -15.31 -32.53
C ASP A 98 -27.42 -15.76 -33.37
N PRO A 99 -27.33 -16.60 -34.45
CA PRO A 99 -26.25 -17.57 -34.79
C PRO A 99 -25.86 -17.73 -36.29
N HIS A 100 -24.79 -18.52 -36.61
CA HIS A 100 -24.84 -19.75 -37.48
C HIS A 100 -23.45 -20.35 -37.88
N VAL A 101 -23.42 -21.69 -38.10
CA VAL A 101 -22.26 -22.64 -38.20
C VAL A 101 -22.78 -23.94 -38.91
N PRO A 102 -22.02 -24.92 -39.52
CA PRO A 102 -20.56 -25.16 -39.66
C PRO A 102 -19.90 -25.24 -41.10
N PRO A 103 -19.67 -26.38 -41.85
CA PRO A 103 -18.45 -26.59 -42.68
C PRO A 103 -18.77 -26.97 -44.17
N PRO A 104 -18.20 -27.96 -44.97
CA PRO A 104 -17.48 -29.24 -44.68
C PRO A 104 -16.21 -29.61 -45.53
N SER A 105 -15.55 -30.73 -45.15
CA SER A 105 -14.76 -31.70 -45.99
C SER A 105 -13.37 -31.31 -46.60
N ALA A 106 -12.41 -32.24 -46.82
CA ALA A 106 -12.14 -33.57 -46.24
C ALA A 106 -10.71 -34.12 -46.54
N ARG A 107 -10.23 -34.99 -45.64
CA ARG A 107 -9.24 -36.12 -45.72
C ARG A 107 -8.33 -36.34 -46.95
N HIS A 108 -7.10 -36.78 -46.68
CA HIS A 108 -6.56 -38.02 -47.31
C HIS A 108 -5.47 -38.73 -46.48
N ASP A 109 -5.41 -40.06 -46.56
CA ASP A 109 -4.44 -40.95 -45.90
C ASP A 109 -3.25 -41.35 -46.79
N GLY A 110 -2.11 -41.76 -46.19
CA GLY A 110 -1.10 -42.63 -46.82
C GLY A 110 0.38 -42.32 -46.53
N ALA A 111 1.35 -43.25 -46.63
CA ALA A 111 1.54 -44.52 -45.90
C ALA A 111 2.84 -45.26 -46.36
N ARG A 112 3.70 -45.66 -45.40
CA ARG A 112 4.63 -46.81 -45.42
C ARG A 112 5.89 -46.86 -46.34
N ARG A 113 7.01 -47.30 -45.71
CA ARG A 113 8.25 -47.96 -46.26
C ARG A 113 9.18 -47.04 -47.09
N GLY A 114 10.48 -47.32 -47.24
CA GLY A 114 11.32 -48.45 -46.79
C GLY A 114 12.83 -48.14 -46.78
N PRO A 115 13.73 -49.12 -46.51
CA PRO A 115 15.10 -48.86 -46.02
C PRO A 115 16.25 -49.13 -47.01
N THR A 116 17.47 -48.63 -46.71
CA THR A 116 18.77 -49.36 -46.79
C THR A 116 19.94 -48.47 -46.29
N GLY A 117 21.00 -49.09 -45.74
CA GLY A 117 22.34 -48.49 -45.53
C GLY A 117 23.36 -49.13 -46.50
N PRO A 118 24.64 -49.40 -46.12
CA PRO A 118 25.37 -49.08 -44.88
C PRO A 118 26.86 -48.62 -45.13
N ALA A 119 27.73 -48.73 -44.09
CA ALA A 119 29.22 -48.78 -44.17
C ALA A 119 29.99 -47.51 -44.61
N SER A 120 31.32 -47.31 -44.41
CA SER A 120 32.36 -47.78 -43.45
C SER A 120 33.72 -47.13 -43.86
N ASP A 121 34.89 -47.13 -43.18
CA ASP A 121 35.37 -47.70 -41.90
C ASP A 121 36.69 -47.01 -41.46
N ARG A 122 37.03 -46.96 -40.14
CA ARG A 122 38.34 -46.58 -39.52
C ARG A 122 38.88 -45.16 -39.86
N GLY A 123 39.83 -44.55 -39.13
CA GLY A 123 40.56 -44.82 -37.87
C GLY A 123 41.49 -43.61 -37.60
N GLY A 124 42.22 -43.43 -36.51
CA GLY A 124 42.44 -44.26 -35.32
C GLY A 124 43.83 -43.94 -34.73
N GLY A 125 43.90 -43.56 -33.46
CA GLY A 125 45.15 -43.27 -32.72
C GLY A 125 45.22 -41.83 -32.16
N THR A 126 45.45 -41.54 -30.86
CA THR A 126 46.50 -41.97 -29.88
C THR A 126 47.83 -41.23 -30.07
N LEU A 127 48.50 -40.65 -29.05
CA LEU A 127 48.28 -40.55 -27.58
C LEU A 127 49.13 -39.35 -27.05
N GLU A 128 48.67 -38.65 -26.00
CA GLU A 128 49.48 -38.17 -24.84
C GLU A 128 50.71 -37.23 -25.05
N ARG A 129 51.30 -36.54 -24.05
CA ARG A 129 50.98 -36.16 -22.65
C ARG A 129 51.86 -34.95 -22.27
N ASN A 130 51.38 -34.08 -21.37
CA ASN A 130 52.16 -33.34 -20.34
C ASN A 130 53.33 -32.39 -20.78
N ALA A 131 53.81 -31.45 -19.95
CA ALA A 131 53.23 -30.63 -18.88
C ALA A 131 54.24 -29.51 -18.48
N SER A 132 53.75 -28.47 -17.78
CA SER A 132 54.50 -27.53 -16.90
C SER A 132 55.65 -26.64 -17.47
N GLY A 133 55.68 -25.38 -17.03
CA GLY A 133 56.84 -24.46 -17.11
C GLY A 133 57.78 -24.64 -15.90
N PRO A 134 58.38 -23.58 -15.28
CA PRO A 134 58.27 -22.12 -15.54
C PRO A 134 59.64 -21.39 -15.60
N GLY A 135 59.69 -20.05 -15.56
CA GLY A 135 60.92 -19.30 -15.18
C GLY A 135 61.00 -17.83 -15.63
N CYS A 136 61.38 -16.92 -14.73
CA CYS A 136 61.56 -15.47 -14.99
C CYS A 136 63.03 -15.08 -15.28
N GLY A 137 63.27 -13.93 -15.94
CA GLY A 137 64.61 -13.32 -16.05
C GLY A 137 64.60 -11.98 -16.82
N ALA A 138 65.20 -10.93 -16.27
CA ALA A 138 65.01 -9.53 -16.72
C ALA A 138 66.19 -8.90 -17.52
N ALA A 139 65.96 -7.67 -18.00
CA ALA A 139 66.91 -6.59 -18.39
C ALA A 139 67.12 -6.24 -19.89
N ARG A 140 67.47 -4.95 -20.11
CA ARG A 140 67.80 -4.17 -21.35
C ARG A 140 69.10 -3.36 -21.03
N PRO A 141 69.68 -2.43 -21.87
CA PRO A 141 69.32 -1.90 -23.20
C PRO A 141 70.49 -1.75 -24.24
N GLY A 142 70.20 -1.26 -25.47
CA GLY A 142 71.18 -0.72 -26.45
C GLY A 142 70.57 -0.41 -27.84
N PRO A 143 71.03 0.60 -28.65
CA PRO A 143 70.15 1.22 -29.67
C PRO A 143 70.63 1.42 -31.14
N GLY A 144 69.72 1.20 -32.10
CA GLY A 144 69.58 1.89 -33.42
C GLY A 144 70.48 1.48 -34.61
N PRO A 145 70.20 1.94 -35.86
CA PRO A 145 69.02 2.66 -36.40
C PRO A 145 68.35 2.01 -37.68
N ASP A 146 67.38 2.73 -38.26
CA ASP A 146 66.48 2.39 -39.42
C ASP A 146 67.18 2.40 -40.81
N PRO A 147 66.64 1.81 -41.93
CA PRO A 147 65.48 2.39 -42.66
C PRO A 147 64.48 1.42 -43.37
N ALA A 148 63.19 1.66 -43.13
CA ALA A 148 62.06 1.73 -44.11
C ALA A 148 61.67 0.53 -45.03
N GLY A 149 60.40 0.10 -44.92
CA GLY A 149 59.67 -0.70 -45.93
C GLY A 149 58.17 -0.82 -45.61
N ARG A 150 57.27 -0.79 -46.61
CA ARG A 150 55.80 -0.88 -46.41
C ARG A 150 55.27 -2.31 -46.63
N GLY A 151 54.52 -2.84 -45.66
CA GLY A 151 53.73 -4.07 -45.73
C GLY A 151 52.75 -4.11 -44.55
N ALA A 152 51.62 -4.82 -44.68
CA ALA A 152 50.50 -4.74 -43.71
C ALA A 152 50.19 -6.09 -43.01
N VAL A 153 49.40 -5.99 -41.93
CA VAL A 153 48.72 -7.09 -41.18
C VAL A 153 49.53 -7.80 -40.07
N ALA A 154 49.60 -7.14 -38.89
CA ALA A 154 49.52 -7.71 -37.53
C ALA A 154 49.19 -6.54 -36.58
N LEU A 155 48.09 -6.52 -35.81
CA LEU A 155 47.78 -7.24 -34.56
C LEU A 155 48.74 -6.95 -33.39
N LEU A 156 48.19 -6.19 -32.41
CA LEU A 156 48.51 -6.13 -30.97
C LEU A 156 49.98 -6.05 -30.53
N GLU A 157 50.42 -4.85 -30.13
CA GLU A 157 50.87 -4.58 -28.74
C GLU A 157 51.18 -3.08 -28.52
N ASN A 158 50.39 -2.40 -27.69
CA ASN A 158 50.81 -1.21 -26.95
C ASN A 158 49.74 -0.85 -25.91
N GLY A 159 49.99 -1.22 -24.65
CA GLY A 159 49.12 -0.89 -23.52
C GLY A 159 49.31 0.54 -23.04
N GLU A 160 48.93 1.53 -23.84
CA GLU A 160 48.71 2.87 -23.30
C GLU A 160 47.54 2.81 -22.32
N GLN A 161 47.83 2.94 -21.03
CA GLN A 161 46.80 3.16 -20.01
C GLN A 161 46.10 4.49 -20.31
N ARG A 162 44.96 4.42 -21.00
CA ARG A 162 44.05 5.55 -21.20
C ARG A 162 43.55 6.03 -19.84
N THR A 163 44.26 6.98 -19.26
CA THR A 163 43.84 7.65 -18.02
C THR A 163 42.47 8.29 -18.24
N ALA A 164 41.64 8.33 -17.20
CA ALA A 164 40.25 8.79 -17.32
C ALA A 164 40.09 10.26 -17.78
N SER A 165 41.18 11.02 -17.89
CA SER A 165 41.19 12.41 -18.35
C SER A 165 40.82 12.52 -19.84
N GLY A 166 39.54 12.82 -20.10
CA GLY A 166 39.02 13.10 -21.45
C GLY A 166 38.31 11.92 -22.13
N ALA A 167 38.21 10.77 -21.47
CA ALA A 167 37.41 9.64 -21.95
C ALA A 167 35.90 9.95 -21.89
N TRP A 168 35.12 9.50 -22.87
CA TRP A 168 33.68 9.82 -22.94
C TRP A 168 32.87 9.23 -21.79
N TRP A 169 33.34 8.12 -21.22
CA TRP A 169 32.72 7.43 -20.08
C TRP A 169 33.10 8.01 -18.71
N ALA A 170 34.14 8.86 -18.63
CA ALA A 170 34.65 9.36 -17.34
C ALA A 170 33.63 10.12 -16.47
N PRO A 171 32.66 10.90 -17.02
CA PRO A 171 31.61 11.52 -16.22
C PRO A 171 30.69 10.52 -15.49
N ALA A 172 30.63 9.26 -15.95
CA ALA A 172 29.86 8.19 -15.32
C ALA A 172 30.61 7.41 -14.24
N LEU A 173 31.85 7.79 -13.91
CA LEU A 173 32.60 7.23 -12.78
C LEU A 173 32.30 8.00 -11.48
N ARG A 174 31.88 7.23 -10.48
CA ARG A 174 31.80 7.62 -9.07
C ARG A 174 33.20 7.94 -8.57
N THR A 175 33.31 8.73 -7.51
CA THR A 175 34.61 9.20 -6.97
C THR A 175 35.57 8.05 -6.65
N GLU A 176 35.05 6.94 -6.12
CA GLU A 176 35.81 5.73 -5.77
C GLU A 176 36.37 4.95 -6.98
N GLU A 177 35.85 5.16 -8.19
CA GLU A 177 36.19 4.37 -9.39
C GLU A 177 37.24 5.06 -10.28
N ARG A 178 37.48 6.36 -10.07
CA ARG A 178 38.29 7.23 -10.97
C ARG A 178 39.78 6.89 -11.03
N ALA A 179 40.25 5.97 -10.20
CA ALA A 179 41.62 5.44 -10.22
C ALA A 179 41.77 4.16 -11.09
N GLY A 180 40.67 3.63 -11.64
CA GLY A 180 40.67 2.41 -12.46
C GLY A 180 41.10 2.61 -13.92
N GLY A 181 41.15 1.48 -14.65
CA GLY A 181 41.29 1.45 -16.11
C GLY A 181 39.96 1.71 -16.83
N ILE A 182 39.85 1.23 -18.08
CA ILE A 182 38.57 1.28 -18.82
C ILE A 182 37.56 0.34 -18.13
N PRO A 183 36.32 0.78 -17.83
CA PRO A 183 35.30 -0.09 -17.24
C PRO A 183 34.78 -1.15 -18.21
N ASP A 184 34.40 -2.31 -17.67
CA ASP A 184 33.77 -3.43 -18.39
C ASP A 184 32.56 -3.00 -19.25
N TRP A 185 31.66 -2.22 -18.66
CA TRP A 185 30.48 -1.67 -19.33
C TRP A 185 30.84 -0.66 -20.43
N ALA A 186 31.98 0.01 -20.34
CA ALA A 186 32.40 1.01 -21.31
C ALA A 186 33.03 0.35 -22.55
N GLU A 187 33.86 -0.68 -22.36
CA GLU A 187 34.35 -1.53 -23.46
C GLU A 187 33.17 -2.22 -24.18
N TRP A 188 32.20 -2.72 -23.42
CA TRP A 188 30.97 -3.31 -23.96
C TRP A 188 30.14 -2.31 -24.77
N VAL A 189 29.94 -1.08 -24.27
CA VAL A 189 29.25 -0.02 -25.05
C VAL A 189 30.01 0.29 -26.35
N GLU A 190 31.35 0.34 -26.34
CA GLU A 190 32.13 0.54 -27.57
C GLU A 190 31.98 -0.63 -28.56
N GLN A 191 31.91 -1.88 -28.08
CA GLN A 191 31.63 -3.07 -28.90
C GLN A 191 30.21 -3.03 -29.51
N VAL A 192 29.18 -2.73 -28.71
CA VAL A 192 27.79 -2.61 -29.17
C VAL A 192 27.64 -1.48 -30.20
N LEU A 193 28.29 -0.33 -29.98
CA LEU A 193 28.30 0.77 -30.94
C LEU A 193 29.05 0.41 -32.24
N ALA A 194 30.11 -0.39 -32.18
CA ALA A 194 30.80 -0.88 -33.38
C ALA A 194 29.92 -1.84 -34.21
N ALA A 195 29.10 -2.67 -33.56
CA ALA A 195 28.15 -3.58 -34.20
C ALA A 195 26.89 -2.86 -34.75
N THR A 196 26.39 -1.85 -34.03
CA THR A 196 25.16 -1.08 -34.35
C THR A 196 25.12 -0.65 -35.83
N PRO A 197 24.02 -0.85 -36.58
CA PRO A 197 23.96 -0.51 -38.01
C PRO A 197 24.04 1.00 -38.27
N ALA A 198 24.47 1.38 -39.48
CA ALA A 198 24.65 2.79 -39.85
C ALA A 198 23.32 3.58 -39.83
N ALA A 199 22.20 2.91 -40.12
CA ALA A 199 20.84 3.41 -39.96
C ALA A 199 19.96 2.29 -39.35
N LEU A 200 19.02 2.66 -38.48
CA LEU A 200 18.06 1.72 -37.91
C LEU A 200 16.94 1.40 -38.93
N PRO A 201 16.75 0.13 -39.35
CA PRO A 201 15.56 -0.25 -40.11
C PRO A 201 14.33 -0.15 -39.20
N LEU A 202 13.25 0.45 -39.71
CA LEU A 202 11.98 0.60 -39.00
C LEU A 202 10.82 0.20 -39.92
N PRO A 203 9.93 -0.72 -39.50
CA PRO A 203 8.67 -0.98 -40.18
C PRO A 203 7.73 0.23 -40.11
N GLU A 204 6.76 0.28 -41.03
CA GLU A 204 5.64 1.24 -41.00
C GLU A 204 4.50 0.71 -40.12
N GLU A 205 4.81 0.41 -38.85
CA GLU A 205 3.87 0.00 -37.81
C GLU A 205 3.53 1.15 -36.83
N GLU A 206 2.50 0.98 -36.00
CA GLU A 206 2.24 1.87 -34.87
C GLU A 206 3.06 1.44 -33.65
N TYR A 207 3.68 2.39 -32.97
CA TYR A 207 4.61 2.13 -31.86
C TYR A 207 3.93 2.36 -30.51
N GLU A 208 3.28 1.33 -29.98
CA GLU A 208 2.68 1.37 -28.64
C GLU A 208 3.73 1.44 -27.52
N GLY A 209 3.39 2.13 -26.42
CA GLY A 209 4.20 2.16 -25.20
C GLY A 209 5.63 2.67 -25.42
N LEU A 210 6.61 1.77 -25.21
CA LEU A 210 8.04 2.04 -25.39
C LEU A 210 8.68 1.29 -26.58
N SER A 211 7.88 0.55 -27.37
CA SER A 211 8.35 -0.31 -28.46
C SER A 211 9.28 0.40 -29.46
N GLY A 212 9.04 1.67 -29.76
CA GLY A 212 9.91 2.48 -30.61
C GLY A 212 11.32 2.68 -30.03
N PHE A 213 11.44 2.83 -28.72
CA PHE A 213 12.73 2.93 -28.02
C PHE A 213 13.39 1.56 -27.84
N GLU A 214 12.62 0.48 -27.73
CA GLU A 214 13.15 -0.89 -27.79
C GLU A 214 13.86 -1.14 -29.13
N ARG A 215 13.32 -0.64 -30.26
CA ARG A 215 14.04 -0.68 -31.56
C ARG A 215 15.36 0.11 -31.53
N VAL A 216 15.41 1.28 -30.87
CA VAL A 216 16.62 2.12 -30.75
C VAL A 216 17.71 1.43 -29.91
N LEU A 217 17.33 0.60 -28.94
CA LEU A 217 18.24 -0.07 -28.02
C LEU A 217 18.45 -1.57 -28.34
N ALA A 218 17.78 -2.09 -29.37
CA ALA A 218 17.94 -3.45 -29.84
C ALA A 218 19.41 -3.90 -29.99
N PRO A 219 20.39 -3.08 -30.45
CA PRO A 219 21.80 -3.49 -30.49
C PRO A 219 22.37 -4.00 -29.15
N PHE A 220 21.92 -3.46 -28.00
CA PHE A 220 22.34 -3.94 -26.68
C PHE A 220 21.70 -5.29 -26.31
N ALA A 221 20.41 -5.48 -26.63
CA ALA A 221 19.69 -6.71 -26.33
C ALA A 221 20.14 -7.87 -27.25
N GLU A 222 20.32 -7.60 -28.54
CA GLU A 222 20.85 -8.55 -29.52
C GLU A 222 22.29 -8.97 -29.15
N ALA A 223 23.17 -8.01 -28.84
CA ALA A 223 24.53 -8.31 -28.39
C ALA A 223 24.56 -9.12 -27.08
N ALA A 224 23.66 -8.84 -26.12
CA ALA A 224 23.52 -9.65 -24.91
C ALA A 224 23.10 -11.09 -25.24
N GLY A 225 22.21 -11.28 -26.22
CA GLY A 225 21.85 -12.58 -26.76
C GLY A 225 23.03 -13.32 -27.43
N ASP A 226 23.84 -12.60 -28.21
CA ASP A 226 25.02 -13.17 -28.88
C ASP A 226 26.14 -13.51 -27.88
N ARG A 227 26.36 -12.66 -26.87
CA ARG A 227 27.30 -12.92 -25.75
C ARG A 227 26.88 -14.16 -24.96
N MET A 228 25.59 -14.27 -24.62
CA MET A 228 25.04 -15.43 -23.94
C MET A 228 25.26 -16.69 -24.79
N ALA A 229 24.90 -16.68 -26.07
CA ALA A 229 25.07 -17.81 -26.98
C ALA A 229 26.53 -18.21 -27.23
N ALA A 230 27.46 -17.25 -27.25
CA ALA A 230 28.89 -17.50 -27.36
C ALA A 230 29.50 -18.08 -26.07
N ALA A 231 28.86 -17.88 -24.92
CA ALA A 231 29.33 -18.33 -23.61
C ALA A 231 28.78 -19.70 -23.18
N LEU A 232 28.22 -20.47 -24.13
CA LEU A 232 27.70 -21.83 -23.98
C LEU A 232 28.53 -22.82 -24.81
N GLY A 233 28.92 -23.94 -24.21
CA GLY A 233 29.63 -25.06 -24.82
C GLY A 233 28.76 -25.92 -25.73
N GLY A 234 29.14 -27.20 -25.89
CA GLY A 234 28.45 -28.16 -26.77
C GLY A 234 27.28 -28.88 -26.10
N GLU A 235 27.37 -29.14 -24.79
CA GLU A 235 26.37 -29.91 -24.04
C GLU A 235 25.13 -29.05 -23.76
N GLU A 236 25.33 -27.75 -23.49
CA GLU A 236 24.25 -26.76 -23.36
C GLU A 236 23.40 -26.62 -24.62
N ARG A 237 23.98 -26.89 -25.81
CA ARG A 237 23.27 -26.87 -27.10
C ARG A 237 22.48 -28.15 -27.36
N GLY A 238 22.68 -29.21 -26.57
CA GLY A 238 21.92 -30.46 -26.65
C GLY A 238 20.58 -30.43 -25.89
N LEU A 239 20.41 -29.49 -24.95
CA LEU A 239 19.21 -29.39 -24.11
C LEU A 239 18.35 -28.13 -24.37
N VAL A 240 18.78 -27.26 -25.30
CA VAL A 240 18.22 -25.91 -25.47
C VAL A 240 18.06 -25.58 -26.96
N ASP A 241 16.87 -25.10 -27.36
CA ASP A 241 16.73 -24.35 -28.61
C ASP A 241 17.38 -22.97 -28.42
N LEU A 242 18.66 -22.90 -28.82
CA LEU A 242 19.48 -21.71 -28.67
C LEU A 242 18.90 -20.50 -29.42
N ALA A 243 18.17 -20.70 -30.52
CA ALA A 243 17.55 -19.60 -31.26
C ALA A 243 16.33 -19.05 -30.51
N ALA A 244 15.46 -19.94 -30.00
CA ALA A 244 14.28 -19.56 -29.25
C ALA A 244 14.62 -18.92 -27.89
N VAL A 245 15.61 -19.45 -27.17
CA VAL A 245 16.07 -18.90 -25.87
C VAL A 245 16.89 -17.61 -26.05
N ARG A 246 17.70 -17.47 -27.11
CA ARG A 246 18.31 -16.17 -27.47
C ARG A 246 17.23 -15.12 -27.73
N ALA A 247 16.18 -15.48 -28.47
CA ALA A 247 15.04 -14.57 -28.68
C ALA A 247 14.29 -14.26 -27.37
N GLY A 248 14.20 -15.20 -26.43
CA GLY A 248 13.67 -14.99 -25.07
C GLY A 248 14.45 -13.94 -24.29
N LEU A 249 15.79 -14.02 -24.29
CA LEU A 249 16.66 -13.02 -23.67
C LEU A 249 16.42 -11.63 -24.29
N VAL A 250 16.40 -11.52 -25.63
CA VAL A 250 16.14 -10.24 -26.32
C VAL A 250 14.77 -9.66 -25.92
N ARG A 251 13.71 -10.49 -25.86
CA ARG A 251 12.37 -10.10 -25.38
C ARG A 251 12.37 -9.57 -23.94
N ALA A 252 13.15 -10.18 -23.05
CA ALA A 252 13.23 -9.78 -21.64
C ALA A 252 14.05 -8.48 -21.43
N VAL A 253 15.17 -8.34 -22.14
CA VAL A 253 16.12 -7.24 -21.94
C VAL A 253 15.64 -5.93 -22.61
N GLY A 254 15.08 -5.99 -23.81
CA GLY A 254 14.64 -4.81 -24.59
C GLY A 254 13.77 -3.82 -23.79
N PRO A 255 12.64 -4.26 -23.19
CA PRO A 255 11.76 -3.40 -22.41
C PRO A 255 12.41 -2.79 -21.15
N ARG A 256 13.36 -3.49 -20.50
CA ARG A 256 14.12 -2.95 -19.35
C ARG A 256 15.03 -1.81 -19.80
N LEU A 257 15.79 -2.01 -20.88
CA LEU A 257 16.64 -0.98 -21.48
C LEU A 257 15.83 0.24 -21.95
N ALA A 258 14.69 0.02 -22.61
CA ALA A 258 13.82 1.09 -23.07
C ALA A 258 13.23 1.92 -21.92
N ARG A 259 12.87 1.28 -20.79
CA ARG A 259 12.41 1.99 -19.58
C ARG A 259 13.48 2.92 -19.01
N ILE A 260 14.73 2.42 -18.90
CA ILE A 260 15.88 3.20 -18.42
C ILE A 260 16.11 4.44 -19.30
N ALA A 261 16.06 4.29 -20.62
CA ALA A 261 16.33 5.38 -21.54
C ALA A 261 15.15 6.33 -21.81
N ALA A 262 13.91 5.94 -21.48
CA ALA A 262 12.70 6.64 -21.96
C ALA A 262 12.66 8.14 -21.59
N ARG A 263 13.07 8.53 -20.38
CA ARG A 263 13.11 9.96 -19.98
C ARG A 263 14.11 10.77 -20.81
N VAL A 264 15.25 10.18 -21.16
CA VAL A 264 16.27 10.80 -22.03
C VAL A 264 15.78 10.86 -23.48
N LEU A 265 15.29 9.75 -24.03
CA LEU A 265 14.82 9.67 -25.42
C LEU A 265 13.63 10.60 -25.69
N VAL A 266 12.68 10.74 -24.77
CA VAL A 266 11.59 11.73 -24.89
C VAL A 266 12.09 13.17 -24.79
N THR A 267 13.13 13.42 -24.00
CA THR A 267 13.76 14.75 -23.90
C THR A 267 14.49 15.12 -25.18
N GLU A 268 15.23 14.19 -25.80
CA GLU A 268 15.88 14.41 -27.10
C GLU A 268 14.87 14.50 -28.26
N LEU A 269 13.77 13.73 -28.22
CA LEU A 269 12.66 13.86 -29.15
C LEU A 269 12.03 15.26 -29.09
N HIS A 270 11.79 15.76 -27.88
CA HIS A 270 11.28 17.12 -27.66
C HIS A 270 12.28 18.19 -28.17
N ARG A 271 13.57 18.07 -27.82
CA ARG A 271 14.65 18.95 -28.31
C ARG A 271 14.71 18.97 -29.85
N ALA A 272 14.65 17.80 -30.48
CA ALA A 272 14.66 17.65 -31.95
C ALA A 272 13.42 18.26 -32.63
N ARG A 273 12.25 18.20 -31.98
CA ARG A 273 11.00 18.84 -32.45
C ARG A 273 11.07 20.37 -32.35
N GLU A 274 11.41 20.93 -31.19
CA GLU A 274 11.46 22.39 -30.99
C GLU A 274 12.54 23.07 -31.85
N ALA A 275 13.64 22.37 -32.13
CA ALA A 275 14.67 22.84 -33.05
C ALA A 275 14.24 22.82 -34.54
N GLY A 276 13.00 22.46 -34.86
CA GLY A 276 12.52 22.27 -36.24
C GLY A 276 13.22 21.13 -36.98
N GLY A 277 13.90 20.24 -36.25
CA GLY A 277 14.83 19.28 -36.83
C GLY A 277 14.17 18.08 -37.51
N LEU A 278 12.90 17.79 -37.22
CA LEU A 278 12.13 16.65 -37.74
C LEU A 278 11.16 17.14 -38.82
N THR A 279 11.24 16.59 -40.04
CA THR A 279 10.53 17.08 -41.24
C THR A 279 9.43 16.14 -41.74
N GLY A 280 9.21 15.01 -41.07
CA GLY A 280 8.06 14.13 -41.33
C GLY A 280 6.71 14.86 -41.37
N GLY A 281 5.88 14.51 -42.37
CA GLY A 281 4.61 15.21 -42.65
C GLY A 281 3.57 15.13 -41.54
N ASP A 282 3.63 14.10 -40.69
CA ASP A 282 2.79 13.92 -39.51
C ASP A 282 3.61 13.59 -38.25
N SER A 283 2.96 13.61 -37.09
CA SER A 283 3.59 13.38 -35.78
C SER A 283 4.21 11.99 -35.59
N ARG A 284 3.66 10.96 -36.23
CA ARG A 284 4.21 9.59 -36.23
C ARG A 284 5.37 9.48 -37.23
N ALA A 285 5.29 10.14 -38.38
CA ALA A 285 6.40 10.25 -39.32
C ALA A 285 7.62 10.95 -38.69
N ARG A 286 7.42 12.02 -37.91
CA ARG A 286 8.49 12.71 -37.15
C ARG A 286 9.04 11.84 -36.01
N PHE A 287 8.21 11.06 -35.32
CA PHE A 287 8.67 10.07 -34.35
C PHE A 287 9.55 8.99 -35.01
N ARG A 288 9.08 8.36 -36.10
CA ARG A 288 9.87 7.37 -36.86
C ARG A 288 11.17 7.97 -37.40
N GLU A 289 11.17 9.24 -37.79
CA GLU A 289 12.39 9.95 -38.17
C GLU A 289 13.36 10.13 -37.00
N PHE A 290 12.88 10.55 -35.82
CA PHE A 290 13.69 10.61 -34.61
C PHE A 290 14.28 9.24 -34.27
N LEU A 291 13.49 8.15 -34.30
CA LEU A 291 13.98 6.79 -34.06
C LEU A 291 15.10 6.39 -35.03
N ARG A 292 14.95 6.65 -36.34
CA ARG A 292 16.02 6.38 -37.34
C ARG A 292 17.31 7.14 -37.03
N ARG A 293 17.19 8.39 -36.60
CA ARG A 293 18.34 9.24 -36.23
C ARG A 293 19.00 8.76 -34.95
N ALA A 294 18.23 8.46 -33.91
CA ALA A 294 18.71 8.07 -32.59
C ALA A 294 19.30 6.64 -32.55
N GLY A 295 18.69 5.68 -33.25
CA GLY A 295 19.14 4.28 -33.27
C GLY A 295 20.20 3.94 -34.33
N GLY A 296 20.47 4.82 -35.29
CA GLY A 296 21.62 4.67 -36.18
C GLY A 296 22.93 4.94 -35.43
N ARG A 297 24.00 4.19 -35.73
CA ARG A 297 25.30 4.20 -35.02
C ARG A 297 25.79 5.58 -34.55
N ARG A 298 25.72 6.60 -35.43
CA ARG A 298 26.17 7.96 -35.12
C ARG A 298 25.30 8.67 -34.07
N GLY A 299 23.98 8.48 -34.12
CA GLY A 299 23.04 9.06 -33.16
C GLY A 299 23.12 8.37 -31.80
N LEU A 300 23.21 7.04 -31.78
CA LEU A 300 23.33 6.28 -30.53
C LEU A 300 24.65 6.61 -29.83
N ALA A 301 25.76 6.68 -30.56
CA ALA A 301 27.05 7.13 -30.00
C ALA A 301 27.01 8.59 -29.49
N ALA A 302 26.29 9.49 -30.17
CA ALA A 302 26.13 10.87 -29.72
C ALA A 302 25.26 10.96 -28.45
N LEU A 303 24.15 10.22 -28.38
CA LEU A 303 23.26 10.13 -27.23
C LEU A 303 24.01 9.62 -25.99
N LEU A 304 24.75 8.52 -26.12
CA LEU A 304 25.50 7.90 -25.03
C LEU A 304 26.70 8.75 -24.59
N LYS A 305 27.30 9.53 -25.49
CA LYS A 305 28.33 10.52 -25.13
C LYS A 305 27.74 11.78 -24.45
N ALA A 306 26.50 12.16 -24.76
CA ALA A 306 25.79 13.25 -24.09
C ALA A 306 25.22 12.85 -22.72
N HIS A 307 24.95 11.55 -22.52
CA HIS A 307 24.47 10.95 -21.27
C HIS A 307 25.31 9.72 -20.86
N PRO A 308 26.57 9.89 -20.41
CA PRO A 308 27.44 8.78 -20.05
C PRO A 308 26.91 7.85 -18.96
N VAL A 309 26.09 8.35 -18.01
CA VAL A 309 25.48 7.50 -16.97
C VAL A 309 24.36 6.63 -17.54
N LEU A 310 23.63 7.11 -18.58
CA LEU A 310 22.72 6.24 -19.34
C LEU A 310 23.49 5.12 -20.04
N ALA A 311 24.63 5.44 -20.66
CA ALA A 311 25.49 4.45 -21.31
C ALA A 311 25.97 3.38 -20.32
N ARG A 312 26.37 3.79 -19.11
CA ARG A 312 26.70 2.89 -18.00
C ARG A 312 25.55 1.96 -17.64
N LEU A 313 24.34 2.48 -17.45
CA LEU A 313 23.18 1.66 -17.09
C LEU A 313 22.80 0.67 -18.18
N LEU A 314 22.74 1.12 -19.45
CA LEU A 314 22.42 0.24 -20.58
C LEU A 314 23.49 -0.83 -20.80
N GLY A 315 24.76 -0.46 -20.71
CA GLY A 315 25.89 -1.38 -20.81
C GLY A 315 25.88 -2.41 -19.68
N ARG A 316 25.66 -1.98 -18.44
CA ARG A 316 25.65 -2.87 -17.28
C ARG A 316 24.48 -3.84 -17.30
N VAL A 317 23.27 -3.35 -17.52
CA VAL A 317 22.05 -4.19 -17.55
C VAL A 317 22.07 -5.22 -18.68
N SER A 318 22.72 -4.92 -19.81
CA SER A 318 22.86 -5.88 -20.93
C SER A 318 23.98 -6.91 -20.70
N LEU A 319 25.10 -6.54 -20.08
CA LEU A 319 26.13 -7.50 -19.62
C LEU A 319 25.56 -8.45 -18.55
N ASP A 320 25.02 -7.89 -17.47
CA ASP A 320 24.56 -8.64 -16.32
C ASP A 320 23.44 -9.62 -16.70
N ALA A 321 22.53 -9.23 -17.61
CA ALA A 321 21.50 -10.13 -18.15
C ALA A 321 22.07 -11.26 -19.03
N ALA A 322 23.09 -10.99 -19.86
CA ALA A 322 23.74 -12.02 -20.69
C ALA A 322 24.42 -13.08 -19.80
N ASP A 323 25.15 -12.63 -18.79
CA ASP A 323 25.91 -13.49 -17.90
C ASP A 323 25.01 -14.28 -16.95
N ALA A 324 23.92 -13.68 -16.46
CA ALA A 324 22.90 -14.35 -15.64
C ALA A 324 22.11 -15.43 -16.42
N PHE A 325 21.74 -15.17 -17.68
CA PHE A 325 21.13 -16.21 -18.53
C PHE A 325 22.11 -17.34 -18.85
N ALA A 326 23.36 -17.02 -19.17
CA ALA A 326 24.38 -18.06 -19.42
C ALA A 326 24.70 -18.87 -18.14
N GLU A 327 24.63 -18.25 -16.95
CA GLU A 327 24.72 -18.95 -15.67
C GLU A 327 23.54 -19.92 -15.44
N LEU A 328 22.30 -19.49 -15.69
CA LEU A 328 21.10 -20.34 -15.63
C LEU A 328 21.24 -21.57 -16.52
N LEU A 329 21.63 -21.38 -17.79
CA LEU A 329 21.71 -22.47 -18.76
C LEU A 329 22.83 -23.47 -18.43
N ARG A 330 23.99 -23.01 -17.96
CA ARG A 330 25.05 -23.92 -17.48
C ARG A 330 24.63 -24.70 -16.23
N ARG A 331 23.88 -24.09 -15.32
CA ARG A 331 23.31 -24.76 -14.14
C ARG A 331 22.29 -25.83 -14.55
N LEU A 332 21.44 -25.56 -15.55
CA LEU A 332 20.47 -26.53 -16.07
C LEU A 332 21.15 -27.81 -16.58
N VAL A 333 22.28 -27.69 -17.29
CA VAL A 333 23.07 -28.86 -17.74
C VAL A 333 23.74 -29.57 -16.57
N ALA A 334 24.43 -28.81 -15.69
CA ALA A 334 25.16 -29.38 -14.56
C ALA A 334 24.25 -30.16 -13.58
N ASP A 335 22.97 -29.80 -13.52
CA ASP A 335 21.97 -30.42 -12.66
C ASP A 335 21.03 -31.39 -13.39
N HIS A 336 21.18 -31.61 -14.70
CA HIS A 336 20.25 -32.39 -15.52
C HIS A 336 19.88 -33.75 -14.91
N VAL A 337 20.88 -34.50 -14.45
CA VAL A 337 20.70 -35.80 -13.78
C VAL A 337 19.95 -35.65 -12.46
N ALA A 338 20.30 -34.66 -11.64
CA ALA A 338 19.66 -34.42 -10.34
C ALA A 338 18.21 -33.93 -10.48
N LEU A 339 17.90 -33.18 -11.54
CA LEU A 339 16.52 -32.82 -11.92
C LEU A 339 15.71 -34.06 -12.31
N ALA A 340 16.28 -34.94 -13.14
CA ALA A 340 15.63 -36.18 -13.55
C ALA A 340 15.39 -37.14 -12.35
N GLU A 341 16.37 -37.27 -11.44
CA GLU A 341 16.24 -38.03 -10.19
C GLU A 341 15.19 -37.43 -9.24
N ALA A 342 15.05 -36.10 -9.21
CA ALA A 342 14.01 -35.40 -8.47
C ALA A 342 12.63 -35.42 -9.14
N GLY A 343 12.48 -36.00 -10.34
CA GLY A 343 11.24 -36.00 -11.12
C GLY A 343 10.85 -34.64 -11.72
N LEU A 344 11.78 -33.67 -11.75
CA LEU A 344 11.57 -32.33 -12.29
C LEU A 344 11.84 -32.28 -13.81
N PRO A 345 11.12 -31.44 -14.58
CA PRO A 345 11.38 -31.28 -16.02
C PRO A 345 12.80 -30.77 -16.32
N CYS A 346 13.66 -31.64 -16.85
CA CYS A 346 15.07 -31.37 -17.14
C CYS A 346 15.41 -31.17 -18.63
N GLY A 347 14.49 -31.57 -19.52
CA GLY A 347 14.72 -31.66 -20.96
C GLY A 347 15.42 -32.95 -21.41
N SER A 348 15.35 -33.22 -22.72
CA SER A 348 15.89 -34.40 -23.44
C SER A 348 15.79 -34.12 -24.95
N ASP A 349 16.22 -35.06 -25.81
CA ASP A 349 16.19 -34.92 -27.28
C ASP A 349 14.84 -34.39 -27.83
N ASP A 350 13.71 -34.97 -27.39
CA ASP A 350 12.35 -34.54 -27.77
C ASP A 350 11.76 -33.41 -26.88
N ARG A 351 12.54 -32.85 -25.94
CA ARG A 351 12.09 -31.91 -24.89
C ARG A 351 13.09 -30.77 -24.65
N LEU A 352 13.56 -30.12 -25.71
CA LEU A 352 14.45 -28.96 -25.58
C LEU A 352 13.79 -27.83 -24.79
N LEU A 353 14.59 -27.04 -24.06
CA LEU A 353 14.17 -25.75 -23.50
C LEU A 353 13.94 -24.76 -24.66
N VAL A 354 12.73 -24.20 -24.76
CA VAL A 354 12.32 -23.31 -25.87
C VAL A 354 12.02 -21.88 -25.44
N ASP A 355 11.77 -21.63 -24.15
CA ASP A 355 11.57 -20.26 -23.64
C ASP A 355 12.06 -20.13 -22.19
N VAL A 356 12.50 -18.92 -21.84
CA VAL A 356 12.94 -18.53 -20.50
C VAL A 356 12.30 -17.18 -20.17
N GLU A 357 11.18 -17.24 -19.46
CA GLU A 357 10.43 -16.08 -19.01
C GLU A 357 11.07 -15.56 -17.71
N ALA A 358 12.11 -14.75 -17.87
CA ALA A 358 12.83 -14.08 -16.79
C ALA A 358 12.15 -12.78 -16.34
N GLY A 359 12.44 -12.32 -15.12
CA GLY A 359 11.75 -11.17 -14.53
C GLY A 359 10.39 -11.52 -13.93
N ALA A 360 10.17 -12.77 -13.51
CA ALA A 360 9.03 -13.20 -12.70
C ALA A 360 9.09 -12.68 -11.24
N GLY A 361 10.13 -11.92 -10.91
CA GLY A 361 10.33 -11.15 -9.68
C GLY A 361 11.42 -10.10 -9.90
N ASP A 362 11.73 -9.32 -8.86
CA ASP A 362 12.80 -8.31 -8.86
C ASP A 362 14.16 -8.87 -9.32
N SER A 363 15.00 -7.99 -9.90
CA SER A 363 16.38 -8.34 -10.25
C SER A 363 17.36 -7.92 -9.15
N HIS A 364 18.29 -8.81 -8.84
CA HIS A 364 19.22 -8.70 -7.72
C HIS A 364 20.64 -9.15 -8.13
N GLY A 365 21.66 -8.61 -7.47
CA GLY A 365 23.02 -9.18 -7.47
C GLY A 365 23.64 -9.43 -8.86
N GLY A 366 23.47 -8.50 -9.79
CA GLY A 366 23.95 -8.62 -11.16
C GLY A 366 22.87 -9.20 -12.10
N GLY A 367 21.69 -8.58 -12.11
CA GLY A 367 20.60 -8.88 -13.05
C GLY A 367 19.89 -10.23 -12.85
N ARG A 368 20.24 -10.99 -11.81
CA ARG A 368 19.65 -12.31 -11.54
C ARG A 368 18.19 -12.15 -11.11
N THR A 369 17.30 -12.94 -11.70
CA THR A 369 15.86 -12.96 -11.41
C THR A 369 15.38 -14.39 -11.25
N VAL A 370 14.22 -14.58 -10.60
CA VAL A 370 13.45 -15.83 -10.73
C VAL A 370 12.99 -15.95 -12.18
N ALA A 371 13.17 -17.13 -12.78
CA ALA A 371 12.86 -17.38 -14.18
C ALA A 371 11.99 -18.63 -14.35
N LEU A 372 11.01 -18.55 -15.24
CA LEU A 372 10.15 -19.66 -15.64
C LEU A 372 10.69 -20.28 -16.94
N LEU A 373 11.15 -21.53 -16.86
CA LEU A 373 11.60 -22.32 -17.99
C LEU A 373 10.41 -23.04 -18.62
N ARG A 374 10.37 -23.10 -19.95
CA ARG A 374 9.35 -23.83 -20.74
C ARG A 374 10.02 -24.77 -21.74
N PHE A 375 9.68 -26.04 -21.67
CA PHE A 375 10.17 -27.08 -22.58
C PHE A 375 9.22 -27.30 -23.75
N ALA A 376 9.73 -27.93 -24.83
CA ALA A 376 9.00 -28.13 -26.08
C ALA A 376 7.70 -28.96 -25.94
N ASP A 377 7.60 -29.81 -24.91
CA ASP A 377 6.39 -30.58 -24.59
C ASP A 377 5.35 -29.79 -23.76
N GLY A 378 5.62 -28.53 -23.47
CA GLY A 378 4.77 -27.64 -22.66
C GLY A 378 5.01 -27.73 -21.16
N THR A 379 5.88 -28.63 -20.68
CA THR A 379 6.24 -28.69 -19.25
C THR A 379 7.02 -27.45 -18.81
N ARG A 380 7.01 -27.20 -17.50
CA ARG A 380 7.49 -25.96 -16.88
C ARG A 380 8.29 -26.22 -15.61
N LEU A 381 9.34 -25.43 -15.40
CA LEU A 381 10.19 -25.47 -14.21
C LEU A 381 10.49 -24.05 -13.73
N VAL A 382 10.53 -23.81 -12.42
CA VAL A 382 10.92 -22.53 -11.83
C VAL A 382 12.39 -22.59 -11.39
N TYR A 383 13.22 -21.71 -11.94
CA TYR A 383 14.60 -21.51 -11.51
C TYR A 383 14.70 -20.36 -10.51
N LYS A 384 15.37 -20.60 -9.38
CA LYS A 384 15.69 -19.58 -8.37
C LYS A 384 17.20 -19.43 -8.27
N PRO A 385 17.79 -18.26 -8.58
CA PRO A 385 19.24 -18.03 -8.57
C PRO A 385 19.83 -17.83 -7.16
N ARG A 386 19.21 -18.44 -6.14
CA ARG A 386 19.53 -18.33 -4.70
C ARG A 386 19.24 -19.67 -3.99
N PRO A 387 19.81 -19.94 -2.80
CA PRO A 387 19.52 -21.16 -2.05
C PRO A 387 18.01 -21.37 -1.82
N VAL A 388 17.55 -22.62 -1.83
CA VAL A 388 16.16 -23.00 -1.56
C VAL A 388 16.02 -24.03 -0.43
N ALA A 389 17.12 -24.29 0.31
CA ALA A 389 17.14 -25.15 1.50
C ALA A 389 16.01 -24.81 2.51
N ALA A 390 15.74 -23.52 2.73
CA ALA A 390 14.62 -23.06 3.57
C ALA A 390 13.25 -23.54 3.05
N HIS A 391 13.02 -23.59 1.73
CA HIS A 391 11.79 -24.13 1.15
C HIS A 391 11.73 -25.65 1.33
N ARG A 392 12.86 -26.36 1.17
CA ARG A 392 12.94 -27.81 1.41
C ARG A 392 12.62 -28.16 2.88
N HIS A 393 13.20 -27.44 3.84
CA HIS A 393 12.89 -27.66 5.26
C HIS A 393 11.48 -27.16 5.64
N PHE A 394 10.93 -26.17 4.93
CA PHE A 394 9.51 -25.80 5.06
C PHE A 394 8.59 -26.94 4.59
N ASN A 395 8.93 -27.65 3.51
CA ASN A 395 8.22 -28.86 3.11
C ASN A 395 8.29 -29.95 4.20
N ASP A 396 9.48 -30.22 4.77
CA ASP A 396 9.64 -31.18 5.89
C ASP A 396 8.67 -30.87 7.05
N LEU A 397 8.53 -29.58 7.41
CA LEU A 397 7.63 -29.11 8.46
C LEU A 397 6.15 -29.19 8.06
N ALA A 398 5.79 -28.80 6.84
CA ALA A 398 4.42 -28.83 6.36
C ALA A 398 3.89 -30.28 6.24
N ASP A 399 4.72 -31.21 5.76
CA ASP A 399 4.42 -32.63 5.72
C ASP A 399 4.36 -33.26 7.13
N TRP A 400 5.18 -32.78 8.08
CA TRP A 400 5.12 -33.18 9.49
C TRP A 400 3.84 -32.69 10.17
N LEU A 401 3.49 -31.41 10.00
CA LEU A 401 2.25 -30.83 10.51
C LEU A 401 1.03 -31.59 9.97
N GLY A 402 1.01 -31.91 8.68
CA GLY A 402 -0.03 -32.74 8.03
C GLY A 402 -0.09 -34.21 8.47
N ARG A 403 0.81 -34.67 9.36
CA ARG A 403 0.75 -35.97 10.05
C ARG A 403 0.23 -35.87 11.49
N LEU A 404 0.18 -34.67 12.09
CA LEU A 404 -0.34 -34.48 13.44
C LEU A 404 -1.88 -34.63 13.47
N PRO A 405 -2.47 -35.09 14.60
CA PRO A 405 -3.93 -35.17 14.73
C PRO A 405 -4.62 -33.82 14.51
N GLY A 406 -5.72 -33.81 13.75
CA GLY A 406 -6.56 -32.63 13.53
C GLY A 406 -6.00 -31.55 12.60
N ALA A 407 -4.68 -31.48 12.40
CA ALA A 407 -4.05 -30.49 11.54
C ALA A 407 -4.39 -30.69 10.04
N PRO A 408 -4.84 -29.65 9.31
CA PRO A 408 -5.08 -29.74 7.88
C PRO A 408 -3.79 -30.03 7.09
N ARG A 409 -3.89 -30.87 6.06
CA ARG A 409 -2.75 -31.20 5.18
C ARG A 409 -2.47 -30.08 4.19
N LEU A 410 -1.24 -29.56 4.24
CA LEU A 410 -0.72 -28.60 3.27
C LEU A 410 -0.15 -29.34 2.05
N ARG A 411 -0.16 -28.69 0.88
CA ARG A 411 0.50 -29.23 -0.33
C ARG A 411 1.91 -28.64 -0.40
N THR A 412 2.89 -29.52 -0.31
CA THR A 412 4.32 -29.23 -0.46
C THR A 412 4.74 -29.19 -1.94
N LEU A 413 5.94 -28.65 -2.21
CA LEU A 413 6.51 -28.55 -3.56
C LEU A 413 7.68 -29.51 -3.76
N THR A 414 7.81 -30.07 -4.96
CA THR A 414 9.06 -30.71 -5.41
C THR A 414 10.16 -29.64 -5.54
N VAL A 415 11.20 -29.74 -4.72
CA VAL A 415 12.29 -28.75 -4.60
C VAL A 415 13.65 -29.44 -4.64
N LEU A 416 14.50 -29.02 -5.56
CA LEU A 416 15.89 -29.42 -5.67
C LEU A 416 16.80 -28.26 -5.25
N ASP A 417 17.37 -28.32 -4.05
CA ASP A 417 18.38 -27.38 -3.57
C ASP A 417 19.80 -27.75 -4.04
N ARG A 418 20.55 -26.73 -4.44
CA ARG A 418 21.92 -26.85 -4.97
C ARG A 418 22.92 -25.95 -4.21
N GLY A 419 22.57 -25.51 -3.00
CA GLY A 419 23.40 -24.70 -2.11
C GLY A 419 23.65 -23.25 -2.52
N THR A 420 23.67 -22.91 -3.82
CA THR A 420 23.79 -21.54 -4.36
C THR A 420 22.60 -21.11 -5.21
N HIS A 421 21.73 -22.06 -5.55
CA HIS A 421 20.54 -21.91 -6.37
C HIS A 421 19.60 -23.09 -6.12
N GLY A 422 18.44 -23.08 -6.76
CA GLY A 422 17.58 -24.24 -6.75
C GLY A 422 16.50 -24.22 -7.82
N TRP A 423 15.84 -25.36 -7.93
CA TRP A 423 14.80 -25.64 -8.91
C TRP A 423 13.53 -26.09 -8.18
N VAL A 424 12.38 -25.57 -8.62
CA VAL A 424 11.09 -25.78 -7.97
C VAL A 424 10.06 -26.14 -9.03
N GLU A 425 9.15 -27.08 -8.72
CA GLU A 425 8.04 -27.42 -9.62
C GLU A 425 7.21 -26.18 -10.01
N PHE A 426 6.65 -26.20 -11.23
CA PHE A 426 5.66 -25.21 -11.62
C PHE A 426 4.28 -25.60 -11.10
N VAL A 427 3.63 -24.70 -10.35
CA VAL A 427 2.28 -24.91 -9.81
C VAL A 427 1.24 -24.29 -10.74
N GLU A 428 0.33 -25.11 -11.26
CA GLU A 428 -0.77 -24.63 -12.11
C GLU A 428 -1.95 -24.11 -11.28
N VAL A 429 -2.60 -23.06 -11.76
CA VAL A 429 -3.88 -22.57 -11.18
C VAL A 429 -4.98 -23.55 -11.58
N LEU A 430 -5.69 -24.12 -10.60
CA LEU A 430 -6.79 -25.06 -10.84
C LEU A 430 -8.06 -24.62 -10.09
N PRO A 431 -9.26 -24.73 -10.68
CA PRO A 431 -10.51 -24.38 -10.00
C PRO A 431 -10.91 -25.44 -8.97
N CYS A 432 -11.57 -24.99 -7.90
CA CYS A 432 -12.43 -25.83 -7.07
C CYS A 432 -13.61 -26.34 -7.89
N ARG A 433 -13.95 -27.62 -7.73
CA ARG A 433 -15.08 -28.27 -8.41
C ARG A 433 -16.38 -28.22 -7.59
N THR A 434 -16.27 -28.04 -6.27
CA THR A 434 -17.41 -28.03 -5.34
C THR A 434 -17.21 -27.00 -4.22
N GLU A 435 -18.31 -26.58 -3.60
CA GLU A 435 -18.31 -25.66 -2.45
C GLU A 435 -17.46 -26.16 -1.23
N PRO A 436 -17.51 -27.45 -0.83
CA PRO A 436 -16.61 -27.96 0.22
C PRO A 436 -15.11 -27.82 -0.09
N GLN A 437 -14.70 -27.82 -1.36
CA GLN A 437 -13.30 -27.61 -1.74
C GLN A 437 -12.85 -26.17 -1.52
N VAL A 438 -13.75 -25.18 -1.65
CA VAL A 438 -13.46 -23.79 -1.31
C VAL A 438 -13.30 -23.61 0.20
N ARG A 439 -14.17 -24.28 0.99
CA ARG A 439 -14.07 -24.30 2.46
C ARG A 439 -12.77 -24.90 2.95
N GLU A 440 -12.41 -26.08 2.44
CA GLU A 440 -11.17 -26.76 2.77
C GLU A 440 -9.91 -26.00 2.25
N PHE A 441 -10.00 -25.24 1.16
CA PHE A 441 -8.95 -24.30 0.74
C PHE A 441 -8.68 -23.26 1.84
N TYR A 442 -9.70 -22.53 2.30
CA TYR A 442 -9.51 -21.49 3.32
C TYR A 442 -9.08 -22.07 4.67
N ARG A 443 -9.56 -23.27 5.02
CA ARG A 443 -9.08 -24.04 6.18
C ARG A 443 -7.58 -24.39 6.08
N ARG A 444 -7.10 -24.82 4.90
CA ARG A 444 -5.67 -25.04 4.69
C ARG A 444 -4.88 -23.73 4.69
N GLN A 445 -5.48 -22.62 4.25
CA GLN A 445 -4.85 -21.29 4.31
C GLN A 445 -4.70 -20.80 5.76
N GLY A 446 -5.67 -21.12 6.63
CA GLY A 446 -5.55 -20.92 8.08
C GLY A 446 -4.42 -21.75 8.70
N ALA A 447 -4.32 -23.03 8.34
CA ALA A 447 -3.25 -23.91 8.82
C ALA A 447 -1.86 -23.44 8.37
N LEU A 448 -1.78 -22.97 7.12
CA LEU A 448 -0.60 -22.33 6.54
C LEU A 448 -0.21 -21.06 7.32
N LEU A 449 -1.18 -20.19 7.63
CA LEU A 449 -0.97 -18.98 8.42
C LEU A 449 -0.40 -19.27 9.82
N ALA A 450 -0.89 -20.31 10.50
CA ALA A 450 -0.35 -20.73 11.80
C ALA A 450 1.12 -21.17 11.71
N LEU A 451 1.47 -21.99 10.71
CA LEU A 451 2.84 -22.43 10.47
C LEU A 451 3.77 -21.25 10.16
N LEU A 452 3.35 -20.33 9.28
CA LEU A 452 4.13 -19.15 8.92
C LEU A 452 4.34 -18.18 10.08
N HIS A 453 3.30 -17.95 10.90
CA HIS A 453 3.39 -17.10 12.08
C HIS A 453 4.37 -17.69 13.12
N ALA A 454 4.31 -19.00 13.35
CA ALA A 454 5.23 -19.73 14.22
C ALA A 454 6.69 -19.68 13.73
N LEU A 455 6.90 -19.68 12.40
CA LEU A 455 8.21 -19.57 11.74
C LEU A 455 8.65 -18.12 11.49
N ASP A 456 7.92 -17.12 11.99
CA ASP A 456 8.25 -15.70 11.81
C ASP A 456 8.40 -15.26 10.33
N GLY A 457 7.55 -15.82 9.46
CA GLY A 457 7.40 -15.40 8.06
C GLY A 457 6.72 -14.04 7.90
N THR A 458 7.02 -13.37 6.79
CA THR A 458 6.56 -12.01 6.44
C THR A 458 6.59 -11.85 4.91
N ASP A 459 6.03 -10.78 4.36
CA ASP A 459 6.15 -10.42 2.92
C ASP A 459 5.45 -11.41 1.94
N LEU A 460 4.49 -12.22 2.42
CA LEU A 460 3.79 -13.24 1.63
C LEU A 460 2.46 -12.71 1.08
N HIS A 461 2.55 -12.06 -0.07
CA HIS A 461 1.48 -11.31 -0.74
C HIS A 461 0.75 -12.15 -1.82
N HIS A 462 -0.18 -11.50 -2.55
CA HIS A 462 -0.99 -12.08 -3.63
C HIS A 462 -0.21 -12.71 -4.81
N GLU A 463 1.09 -12.45 -4.96
CA GLU A 463 1.98 -13.08 -5.93
C GLU A 463 2.66 -14.37 -5.40
N ASN A 464 2.76 -14.54 -4.09
CA ASN A 464 3.47 -15.67 -3.47
C ASN A 464 2.59 -16.92 -3.31
N LEU A 465 1.27 -16.80 -3.50
CA LEU A 465 0.28 -17.86 -3.32
C LEU A 465 -0.43 -18.22 -4.65
N ILE A 466 -0.58 -19.51 -4.92
CA ILE A 466 -1.32 -20.06 -6.06
C ILE A 466 -2.46 -20.95 -5.59
N ALA A 467 -3.65 -20.76 -6.16
CA ALA A 467 -4.82 -21.59 -5.92
C ALA A 467 -4.82 -22.83 -6.82
N HIS A 468 -4.41 -23.97 -6.24
CA HIS A 468 -4.35 -25.26 -6.90
C HIS A 468 -5.53 -26.14 -6.45
N GLY A 469 -6.73 -25.78 -6.91
CA GLY A 469 -7.98 -26.41 -6.49
C GLY A 469 -8.27 -26.13 -5.03
N GLU A 470 -8.39 -27.19 -4.22
CA GLU A 470 -8.56 -27.13 -2.77
C GLU A 470 -7.24 -26.88 -1.99
N HIS A 471 -6.13 -26.55 -2.67
CA HIS A 471 -4.84 -26.27 -2.03
C HIS A 471 -4.39 -24.82 -2.23
N PRO A 472 -4.19 -24.04 -1.15
CA PRO A 472 -3.40 -22.83 -1.16
C PRO A 472 -1.92 -23.20 -1.15
N VAL A 473 -1.19 -22.85 -2.21
CA VAL A 473 0.20 -23.29 -2.43
C VAL A 473 1.14 -22.09 -2.43
N LEU A 474 2.12 -22.06 -1.52
CA LEU A 474 3.18 -21.04 -1.56
C LEU A 474 4.22 -21.42 -2.61
N VAL A 475 4.48 -20.51 -3.55
CA VAL A 475 5.60 -20.62 -4.49
C VAL A 475 6.87 -19.92 -3.97
N ASP A 476 6.76 -19.08 -2.94
CA ASP A 476 7.92 -18.52 -2.24
C ASP A 476 7.79 -18.48 -0.72
N VAL A 477 8.93 -18.66 -0.06
CA VAL A 477 9.11 -18.65 1.41
C VAL A 477 10.51 -18.13 1.79
N GLU A 478 11.16 -17.33 0.93
CA GLU A 478 12.52 -16.82 1.18
C GLU A 478 12.63 -15.92 2.42
N THR A 479 11.50 -15.40 2.91
CA THR A 479 11.35 -14.51 4.08
C THR A 479 10.90 -15.23 5.37
N LEU A 480 11.06 -16.56 5.46
CA LEU A 480 10.92 -17.28 6.74
C LEU A 480 11.99 -16.84 7.75
N PHE A 481 11.70 -16.98 9.04
CA PHE A 481 12.58 -16.56 10.14
C PHE A 481 13.07 -15.11 9.99
N HIS A 482 12.24 -14.22 9.42
CA HIS A 482 12.66 -12.84 9.17
C HIS A 482 13.01 -12.17 10.50
N PRO A 483 14.17 -11.50 10.63
CA PRO A 483 14.62 -10.93 11.89
C PRO A 483 13.67 -9.83 12.40
N ALA A 484 13.84 -9.47 13.68
CA ALA A 484 13.23 -8.28 14.25
C ALA A 484 14.12 -7.10 13.88
N LEU A 485 13.63 -6.26 12.97
CA LEU A 485 14.31 -5.04 12.54
C LEU A 485 13.86 -3.86 13.42
N PRO A 486 14.72 -2.90 13.78
CA PRO A 486 14.39 -1.69 14.54
C PRO A 486 13.17 -0.85 14.10
N ILE A 487 12.57 -1.08 12.92
CA ILE A 487 11.23 -0.57 12.59
C ILE A 487 10.15 -1.07 13.58
N ALA A 488 10.38 -2.21 14.24
CA ALA A 488 9.59 -2.71 15.36
C ALA A 488 9.78 -1.93 16.67
N ALA A 489 10.68 -0.94 16.73
CA ALA A 489 10.87 -0.05 17.87
C ALA A 489 9.95 1.19 17.81
N SER A 490 8.70 1.02 17.35
CA SER A 490 7.66 2.01 17.64
C SER A 490 7.38 2.00 19.14
N ASP A 491 7.30 3.17 19.79
CA ASP A 491 6.95 3.27 21.21
C ASP A 491 5.50 2.82 21.49
N ASP A 492 4.64 2.79 20.48
CA ASP A 492 3.26 2.32 20.59
C ASP A 492 3.20 0.79 20.85
N PRO A 493 2.66 0.33 21.99
CA PRO A 493 2.58 -1.09 22.30
C PRO A 493 1.64 -1.88 21.38
N ALA A 494 0.59 -1.25 20.84
CA ALA A 494 -0.30 -1.89 19.87
C ALA A 494 0.36 -1.97 18.47
N SER A 495 1.21 -1.00 18.09
CA SER A 495 2.02 -1.11 16.87
C SER A 495 2.95 -2.32 16.89
N ARG A 496 3.63 -2.55 18.02
CA ARG A 496 4.47 -3.74 18.21
C ARG A 496 3.65 -5.03 18.24
N ALA A 497 2.49 -5.03 18.90
CA ALA A 497 1.59 -6.18 18.92
C ALA A 497 1.11 -6.58 17.50
N LEU A 498 0.71 -5.61 16.67
CA LEU A 498 0.32 -5.89 15.28
C LEU A 498 1.49 -6.47 14.47
N HIS A 499 2.69 -5.92 14.65
CA HIS A 499 3.91 -6.38 13.99
C HIS A 499 4.30 -7.82 14.39
N ASP A 500 4.10 -8.24 15.64
CA ASP A 500 4.47 -9.59 16.07
C ASP A 500 3.35 -10.64 15.86
N SER A 501 2.13 -10.17 15.56
CA SER A 501 0.94 -10.97 15.24
C SER A 501 0.99 -11.71 13.89
N VAL A 502 -0.04 -12.51 13.64
CA VAL A 502 -0.37 -13.11 12.32
C VAL A 502 -0.55 -12.09 11.18
N HIS A 503 -0.83 -10.81 11.46
CA HIS A 503 -1.05 -9.80 10.42
C HIS A 503 0.21 -9.54 9.58
N ARG A 504 1.39 -9.51 10.21
CA ARG A 504 2.69 -9.29 9.54
C ARG A 504 3.02 -10.29 8.45
N VAL A 505 2.44 -11.50 8.50
CA VAL A 505 2.75 -12.58 7.55
C VAL A 505 2.49 -12.15 6.09
N GLY A 506 1.51 -11.26 5.85
CA GLY A 506 1.11 -10.79 4.51
C GLY A 506 -0.07 -11.56 3.90
N LEU A 507 -0.42 -12.73 4.45
CA LEU A 507 -1.56 -13.51 3.96
C LEU A 507 -2.92 -12.82 4.22
N LEU A 508 -3.05 -12.09 5.35
CA LEU A 508 -4.28 -11.38 5.75
C LEU A 508 -4.37 -9.99 5.10
N PRO A 509 -5.56 -9.37 4.97
CA PRO A 509 -5.76 -8.13 4.23
C PRO A 509 -4.81 -6.98 4.62
N GLN A 510 -4.18 -6.39 3.60
CA GLN A 510 -3.20 -5.32 3.72
C GLN A 510 -3.35 -4.36 2.54
N PHE A 511 -3.79 -3.13 2.82
CA PHE A 511 -4.06 -2.14 1.77
C PHE A 511 -2.83 -1.33 1.38
N LEU A 512 -2.51 -1.32 0.08
CA LEU A 512 -1.88 -0.18 -0.56
C LEU A 512 -2.91 0.96 -0.62
N LEU A 513 -2.60 2.09 0.02
CA LEU A 513 -3.46 3.27 0.08
C LEU A 513 -2.99 4.35 -0.90
N GLY A 514 -3.95 5.09 -1.44
CA GLY A 514 -3.75 6.33 -2.18
C GLY A 514 -4.92 7.29 -1.94
N ASP A 515 -4.81 8.51 -2.44
CA ASP A 515 -5.64 9.66 -2.04
C ASP A 515 -7.16 9.35 -2.02
N ASP A 516 -7.69 8.72 -3.07
CA ASP A 516 -9.13 8.44 -3.22
C ASP A 516 -9.50 6.94 -3.12
N SER A 517 -8.54 6.02 -2.94
CA SER A 517 -8.78 4.57 -3.09
C SER A 517 -7.79 3.68 -2.32
N ALA A 518 -8.18 2.41 -2.15
CA ALA A 518 -7.37 1.38 -1.52
C ALA A 518 -7.32 0.12 -2.41
N LEU A 519 -6.23 -0.65 -2.36
CA LEU A 519 -6.09 -1.93 -3.04
C LEU A 519 -5.47 -2.95 -2.09
N ASP A 520 -6.16 -4.06 -1.86
CA ASP A 520 -5.63 -5.16 -1.04
C ASP A 520 -4.52 -5.90 -1.80
N MET A 521 -3.37 -6.06 -1.15
CA MET A 521 -2.18 -6.74 -1.66
C MET A 521 -2.02 -8.14 -1.05
N SER A 522 -2.89 -8.52 -0.10
CA SER A 522 -2.79 -9.76 0.66
C SER A 522 -2.96 -11.02 -0.17
N ALA A 523 -2.40 -12.13 0.30
CA ALA A 523 -2.62 -13.42 -0.36
C ALA A 523 -4.07 -13.93 -0.27
N VAL A 524 -4.87 -13.49 0.73
CA VAL A 524 -6.26 -13.94 0.88
C VAL A 524 -7.25 -13.16 0.00
N GLY A 525 -7.19 -11.82 0.00
CA GLY A 525 -8.18 -10.96 -0.66
C GLY A 525 -7.67 -10.17 -1.87
N GLY A 526 -6.35 -9.99 -1.95
CA GLY A 526 -5.67 -9.24 -3.01
C GLY A 526 -5.66 -9.95 -4.36
N GLY A 527 -4.94 -9.35 -5.32
CA GLY A 527 -4.88 -9.87 -6.69
C GLY A 527 -6.16 -9.67 -7.50
N ARG A 528 -6.97 -8.67 -7.16
CA ARG A 528 -8.05 -8.17 -8.04
C ARG A 528 -7.44 -7.27 -9.12
N ALA A 529 -7.88 -7.42 -10.37
CA ALA A 529 -7.52 -6.48 -11.43
C ALA A 529 -8.09 -5.09 -11.12
N ALA A 530 -7.21 -4.10 -10.95
CA ALA A 530 -7.57 -2.78 -10.42
C ALA A 530 -6.65 -1.67 -10.96
N LEU A 531 -7.04 -0.41 -10.76
CA LEU A 531 -6.12 0.70 -10.85
C LEU A 531 -5.30 0.80 -9.57
N SER A 532 -4.01 1.11 -9.70
CA SER A 532 -3.13 1.42 -8.56
C SER A 532 -3.62 2.69 -7.86
N PRO A 533 -3.87 2.67 -6.54
CA PRO A 533 -4.18 3.88 -5.78
C PRO A 533 -3.10 4.95 -5.88
N VAL A 534 -1.84 4.53 -6.03
CA VAL A 534 -0.70 5.43 -6.24
C VAL A 534 -0.47 5.65 -7.74
N ALA A 535 -0.38 6.91 -8.16
CA ALA A 535 -0.11 7.28 -9.54
C ALA A 535 1.38 7.11 -9.91
N LEU A 536 1.66 6.23 -10.87
CA LEU A 536 3.02 5.90 -11.33
C LEU A 536 3.45 6.76 -12.53
N ALA A 537 4.75 6.74 -12.82
CA ALA A 537 5.29 7.28 -14.06
C ALA A 537 4.76 6.50 -15.28
N GLY A 538 4.29 7.21 -16.30
CA GLY A 538 3.78 6.61 -17.54
C GLY A 538 3.87 7.56 -18.72
N TRP A 539 3.49 7.08 -19.89
CA TRP A 539 3.69 7.80 -21.15
C TRP A 539 2.36 8.10 -21.84
N ALA A 540 2.18 9.35 -22.24
CA ALA A 540 1.10 9.81 -23.11
C ALA A 540 1.65 10.08 -24.52
N ASP A 541 0.76 10.01 -25.52
CA ASP A 541 1.08 10.18 -26.94
C ASP A 541 2.26 9.30 -27.41
N CYS A 542 2.24 8.01 -27.03
CA CYS A 542 3.26 7.05 -27.46
C CYS A 542 3.26 6.91 -28.99
N GLY A 543 4.44 6.77 -29.59
CA GLY A 543 4.57 6.66 -31.05
C GLY A 543 4.50 7.98 -31.83
N THR A 544 4.46 9.13 -31.15
CA THR A 544 4.37 10.47 -31.78
C THR A 544 5.48 11.41 -31.31
N ASP A 545 5.71 12.50 -32.04
CA ASP A 545 6.59 13.60 -31.60
C ASP A 545 6.03 14.44 -30.44
N THR A 546 4.79 14.18 -29.98
CA THR A 546 4.18 14.79 -28.79
C THR A 546 4.26 13.93 -27.53
N MET A 547 4.93 12.77 -27.62
CA MET A 547 5.17 11.85 -26.51
C MET A 547 5.72 12.57 -25.27
N ARG A 548 5.14 12.31 -24.10
CA ARG A 548 5.52 12.96 -22.83
C ARG A 548 5.30 12.07 -21.62
N LEU A 549 6.06 12.34 -20.56
CA LEU A 549 5.85 11.77 -19.24
C LEU A 549 4.53 12.31 -18.65
N VAL A 550 3.73 11.43 -18.04
CA VAL A 550 2.54 11.74 -17.26
C VAL A 550 2.55 10.90 -15.98
N ARG A 551 1.89 11.38 -14.92
CA ARG A 551 1.51 10.50 -13.79
C ARG A 551 0.12 9.95 -14.05
N ARG A 552 -0.07 8.65 -13.88
CA ARG A 552 -1.38 7.98 -13.95
C ARG A 552 -1.41 6.75 -13.06
N PRO A 553 -2.56 6.34 -12.52
CA PRO A 553 -2.72 5.03 -11.90
C PRO A 553 -2.17 3.91 -12.80
N GLY A 554 -1.31 3.06 -12.24
CA GLY A 554 -0.93 1.79 -12.85
C GLY A 554 -2.13 0.84 -12.97
N ARG A 555 -1.96 -0.29 -13.66
CA ARG A 555 -2.95 -1.37 -13.70
C ARG A 555 -2.38 -2.63 -13.06
N PHE A 556 -2.97 -3.05 -11.95
CA PHE A 556 -2.78 -4.39 -11.41
C PHE A 556 -3.60 -5.37 -12.25
N ARG A 557 -3.05 -6.57 -12.46
CA ARG A 557 -3.73 -7.69 -13.15
C ARG A 557 -4.37 -8.61 -12.11
N GLU A 558 -5.25 -9.51 -12.56
CA GLU A 558 -5.76 -10.56 -11.66
C GLU A 558 -4.64 -11.57 -11.37
N SER A 559 -4.53 -12.03 -10.13
CA SER A 559 -3.50 -12.99 -9.68
C SER A 559 -4.06 -14.41 -9.49
N ALA A 560 -3.16 -15.36 -9.24
CA ALA A 560 -3.40 -16.78 -9.08
C ALA A 560 -3.87 -17.19 -7.68
N ASN A 561 -3.87 -16.28 -6.69
CA ASN A 561 -4.00 -16.58 -5.27
C ASN A 561 -5.42 -17.01 -4.81
N ARG A 562 -6.48 -16.55 -5.49
CA ARG A 562 -7.87 -16.76 -5.03
C ARG A 562 -8.52 -17.99 -5.68
N PRO A 563 -9.18 -18.87 -4.91
CA PRO A 563 -9.85 -20.05 -5.45
C PRO A 563 -11.08 -19.65 -6.27
N ARG A 564 -11.27 -20.32 -7.41
CA ARG A 564 -12.47 -20.17 -8.24
C ARG A 564 -13.34 -21.42 -8.14
N LEU A 565 -14.64 -21.24 -7.95
CA LEU A 565 -15.64 -22.30 -8.08
C LEU A 565 -16.33 -22.14 -9.44
N HIS A 566 -16.05 -23.05 -10.37
CA HIS A 566 -16.29 -22.82 -11.79
C HIS A 566 -15.57 -21.53 -12.25
N GLU A 567 -16.27 -20.59 -12.89
CA GLU A 567 -15.72 -19.30 -13.33
C GLU A 567 -15.74 -18.21 -12.24
N ARG A 568 -16.40 -18.46 -11.09
CA ARG A 568 -16.58 -17.45 -10.04
C ARG A 568 -15.47 -17.53 -8.99
N THR A 569 -14.66 -16.48 -8.87
CA THR A 569 -13.71 -16.31 -7.77
C THR A 569 -14.45 -16.18 -6.43
N ALA A 570 -14.02 -16.93 -5.41
CA ALA A 570 -14.66 -16.93 -4.09
C ALA A 570 -14.37 -15.63 -3.32
N GLU A 571 -15.36 -15.14 -2.57
CA GLU A 571 -15.24 -13.93 -1.74
C GLU A 571 -14.72 -14.31 -0.34
N PRO A 572 -13.48 -13.97 0.08
CA PRO A 572 -12.85 -14.61 1.22
C PRO A 572 -13.50 -14.32 2.57
N ALA A 573 -14.14 -13.15 2.74
CA ALA A 573 -14.86 -12.80 3.96
C ALA A 573 -15.90 -13.87 4.36
N ALA A 574 -16.54 -14.51 3.37
CA ALA A 574 -17.52 -15.58 3.57
C ALA A 574 -16.94 -16.90 4.14
N TYR A 575 -15.61 -17.03 4.21
CA TYR A 575 -14.89 -18.22 4.69
C TYR A 575 -13.96 -17.91 5.88
N THR A 576 -14.17 -16.78 6.54
CA THR A 576 -13.44 -16.38 7.76
C THR A 576 -13.53 -17.44 8.86
N ALA A 577 -14.65 -18.18 8.94
CA ALA A 577 -14.85 -19.24 9.92
C ALA A 577 -13.92 -20.44 9.68
N GLU A 578 -13.85 -20.93 8.44
CA GLU A 578 -12.96 -22.00 8.00
C GLU A 578 -11.49 -21.63 8.17
N LEU A 579 -11.10 -20.41 7.83
CA LEU A 579 -9.73 -19.92 8.02
C LEU A 579 -9.35 -19.87 9.50
N CYS A 580 -10.26 -19.42 10.39
CA CYS A 580 -10.05 -19.50 11.84
C CYS A 580 -9.98 -20.95 12.35
N GLU A 581 -10.79 -21.87 11.82
CA GLU A 581 -10.76 -23.29 12.20
C GLU A 581 -9.41 -23.94 11.85
N GLY A 582 -8.94 -23.71 10.62
CA GLY A 582 -7.66 -24.21 10.14
C GLY A 582 -6.47 -23.66 10.92
N PHE A 583 -6.49 -22.36 11.22
CA PHE A 583 -5.48 -21.72 12.08
C PHE A 583 -5.47 -22.35 13.46
N ARG A 584 -6.64 -22.48 14.12
CA ARG A 584 -6.78 -23.07 15.44
C ARG A 584 -6.25 -24.50 15.52
N ALA A 585 -6.60 -25.32 14.53
CA ALA A 585 -6.17 -26.72 14.47
C ALA A 585 -4.64 -26.85 14.34
N ALA A 586 -4.03 -26.10 13.41
CA ALA A 586 -2.58 -26.11 13.23
C ALA A 586 -1.82 -25.49 14.41
N TYR A 587 -2.26 -24.33 14.93
CA TYR A 587 -1.67 -23.71 16.11
C TYR A 587 -1.66 -24.66 17.31
N THR A 588 -2.79 -25.33 17.58
CA THR A 588 -2.91 -26.27 18.70
C THR A 588 -1.97 -27.45 18.52
N ALA A 589 -1.91 -28.04 17.32
CA ALA A 589 -0.99 -29.13 17.01
C ALA A 589 0.50 -28.73 17.14
N LEU A 590 0.86 -27.50 16.73
CA LEU A 590 2.20 -26.93 16.91
C LEU A 590 2.56 -26.78 18.40
N GLY A 591 1.62 -26.28 19.21
CA GLY A 591 1.79 -26.13 20.66
C GLY A 591 1.90 -27.47 21.39
N GLU A 592 1.08 -28.46 21.03
CA GLU A 592 1.13 -29.81 21.61
C GLU A 592 2.43 -30.54 21.23
N ALA A 593 2.82 -30.52 19.96
CA ALA A 593 4.00 -31.22 19.44
C ALA A 593 5.32 -30.41 19.54
N ARG A 594 5.34 -29.29 20.30
CA ARG A 594 6.50 -28.39 20.40
C ARG A 594 7.82 -29.05 20.80
N ALA A 595 7.77 -30.19 21.50
CA ALA A 595 8.95 -30.97 21.86
C ALA A 595 9.69 -31.59 20.64
N GLU A 596 9.03 -31.77 19.49
CA GLU A 596 9.66 -32.22 18.24
C GLU A 596 10.22 -31.05 17.42
N LEU A 597 9.72 -29.83 17.63
CA LEU A 597 10.20 -28.61 16.97
C LEU A 597 11.47 -28.05 17.63
N LEU A 598 11.50 -28.06 18.96
CA LEU A 598 12.47 -27.33 19.78
C LEU A 598 13.70 -28.19 20.17
N GLY A 599 14.78 -27.51 20.56
CA GLY A 599 15.99 -28.14 21.11
C GLY A 599 17.02 -28.61 20.07
N PRO A 600 18.19 -29.15 20.50
CA PRO A 600 19.35 -29.38 19.63
C PRO A 600 19.18 -30.43 18.52
N THR A 601 18.06 -31.16 18.51
CA THR A 601 17.69 -32.15 17.48
C THR A 601 16.28 -31.93 16.94
N GLY A 602 15.62 -30.82 17.32
CA GLY A 602 14.27 -30.49 16.88
C GLY A 602 14.24 -30.05 15.41
N LEU A 603 13.07 -30.09 14.79
CA LEU A 603 12.93 -29.81 13.35
C LEU A 603 13.37 -28.39 12.96
N LEU A 604 13.27 -27.41 13.86
CA LEU A 604 13.73 -26.04 13.60
C LEU A 604 15.26 -25.91 13.47
N GLU A 605 16.03 -26.80 14.10
CA GLU A 605 17.50 -26.78 14.05
C GLU A 605 18.04 -26.96 12.62
N ARG A 606 17.29 -27.64 11.75
CA ARG A 606 17.60 -27.82 10.32
C ARG A 606 17.85 -26.48 9.62
N PHE A 607 17.07 -25.46 9.99
CA PHE A 607 17.14 -24.13 9.39
C PHE A 607 18.32 -23.27 9.88
N ARG A 608 19.08 -23.68 10.92
CA ARG A 608 20.11 -22.83 11.56
C ARG A 608 21.10 -22.20 10.56
N ARG A 609 21.41 -22.91 9.47
CA ARG A 609 22.35 -22.49 8.42
C ARG A 609 21.69 -21.99 7.14
N ASP A 610 20.38 -22.12 7.01
CA ASP A 610 19.65 -21.68 5.83
C ASP A 610 19.72 -20.15 5.71
N GLU A 611 19.89 -19.69 4.48
CA GLU A 611 19.93 -18.27 4.13
C GLU A 611 18.52 -17.79 3.79
N VAL A 612 18.08 -16.71 4.46
CA VAL A 612 16.74 -16.11 4.32
C VAL A 612 16.86 -14.62 4.02
N ARG A 613 15.92 -14.10 3.22
CA ARG A 613 15.85 -12.70 2.77
C ARG A 613 15.38 -11.79 3.90
N VAL A 614 16.03 -10.64 4.01
CA VAL A 614 15.69 -9.57 4.95
C VAL A 614 15.19 -8.36 4.16
N VAL A 615 13.92 -8.01 4.35
CA VAL A 615 13.26 -6.88 3.71
C VAL A 615 13.56 -5.62 4.52
N ALA A 616 14.73 -5.03 4.29
CA ALA A 616 15.19 -3.84 4.99
C ALA A 616 14.37 -2.56 4.68
N ARG A 617 13.65 -2.56 3.56
CA ARG A 617 12.77 -1.49 3.08
C ARG A 617 11.80 -2.07 2.03
N PRO A 618 10.55 -1.58 1.90
CA PRO A 618 9.64 -2.06 0.86
C PRO A 618 10.17 -1.83 -0.56
N THR A 619 10.10 -2.85 -1.43
CA THR A 619 10.57 -2.80 -2.84
C THR A 619 10.09 -1.55 -3.59
N ALA A 620 8.86 -1.09 -3.34
CA ALA A 620 8.28 0.08 -4.00
C ALA A 620 9.14 1.37 -3.85
N VAL A 621 9.87 1.53 -2.75
CA VAL A 621 10.79 2.68 -2.55
C VAL A 621 12.00 2.57 -3.48
N TYR A 622 12.60 1.37 -3.56
CA TYR A 622 13.72 1.10 -4.46
C TYR A 622 13.30 1.21 -5.94
N ALA A 623 12.17 0.64 -6.33
CA ALA A 623 11.61 0.77 -7.68
C ALA A 623 11.39 2.25 -8.05
N THR A 624 10.87 3.06 -7.12
CA THR A 624 10.71 4.51 -7.32
C THR A 624 12.07 5.21 -7.51
N LEU A 625 13.10 4.87 -6.73
CA LEU A 625 14.45 5.42 -6.90
C LEU A 625 15.10 4.98 -8.22
N LEU A 626 14.92 3.74 -8.65
CA LEU A 626 15.39 3.25 -9.94
C LEU A 626 14.74 4.02 -11.09
N ASP A 627 13.43 4.25 -11.05
CA ASP A 627 12.70 5.01 -12.07
C ASP A 627 13.01 6.52 -12.05
N GLU A 628 13.01 7.18 -10.89
CA GLU A 628 13.25 8.63 -10.81
C GLU A 628 14.71 9.00 -11.08
N THR A 629 15.68 8.13 -10.76
CA THR A 629 17.09 8.40 -11.10
C THR A 629 17.41 8.32 -12.60
N THR A 630 16.47 7.88 -13.45
CA THR A 630 16.58 7.97 -14.93
C THR A 630 16.41 9.40 -15.48
N HIS A 631 16.17 10.41 -14.64
CA HIS A 631 16.00 11.80 -15.08
C HIS A 631 17.21 12.29 -15.92
N PRO A 632 17.01 12.99 -17.07
CA PRO A 632 18.08 13.17 -18.07
C PRO A 632 19.34 13.89 -17.58
N GLU A 633 19.19 14.82 -16.63
CA GLU A 633 20.31 15.55 -16.05
C GLU A 633 21.11 14.68 -15.05
N LEU A 634 20.46 13.70 -14.39
CA LEU A 634 21.14 12.67 -13.58
C LEU A 634 21.83 11.60 -14.46
N MET A 635 21.43 11.52 -15.74
CA MET A 635 22.03 10.62 -16.73
C MET A 635 23.32 11.19 -17.37
N ARG A 636 23.76 12.41 -17.02
CA ARG A 636 25.02 13.01 -17.49
C ARG A 636 26.22 12.66 -16.61
N GLU A 637 26.11 12.90 -15.30
CA GLU A 637 27.23 12.84 -14.36
C GLU A 637 26.90 11.99 -13.13
N ALA A 638 27.81 11.10 -12.74
CA ALA A 638 27.60 10.17 -11.65
C ALA A 638 27.35 10.88 -10.30
N GLY A 639 28.03 12.00 -10.04
CA GLY A 639 27.87 12.78 -8.81
C GLY A 639 26.45 13.31 -8.59
N ALA A 640 25.73 13.66 -9.66
CA ALA A 640 24.34 14.10 -9.57
C ALA A 640 23.41 12.94 -9.19
N ARG A 641 23.62 11.74 -9.75
CA ARG A 641 22.86 10.54 -9.39
C ARG A 641 23.20 10.03 -7.99
N ASP A 642 24.47 10.06 -7.60
CA ASP A 642 24.92 9.74 -6.24
C ASP A 642 24.28 10.67 -5.19
N ALA A 643 24.17 11.98 -5.46
CA ALA A 643 23.53 12.94 -4.56
C ALA A 643 22.02 12.66 -4.33
N VAL A 644 21.32 12.08 -5.32
CA VAL A 644 19.92 11.65 -5.18
C VAL A 644 19.81 10.32 -4.43
N LEU A 645 20.71 9.36 -4.72
CA LEU A 645 20.73 8.07 -4.02
C LEU A 645 21.16 8.21 -2.53
N ALA A 646 22.04 9.16 -2.22
CA ALA A 646 22.49 9.46 -0.86
C ALA A 646 21.35 9.88 0.10
N ARG A 647 20.21 10.34 -0.42
CA ARG A 647 19.00 10.68 0.36
C ARG A 647 18.46 9.51 1.20
N LEU A 648 18.81 8.25 0.86
CA LEU A 648 18.51 7.06 1.67
C LEU A 648 19.05 7.17 3.11
N ARG A 649 20.16 7.89 3.32
CA ARG A 649 20.78 8.15 4.64
C ARG A 649 20.05 9.21 5.47
N GLU A 650 19.10 9.94 4.89
CA GLU A 650 18.55 11.18 5.48
C GLU A 650 17.14 10.99 6.07
N GLY A 651 16.65 9.75 6.20
CA GLY A 651 15.35 9.40 6.80
C GLY A 651 14.11 9.84 6.01
N THR A 652 14.25 10.81 5.10
CA THR A 652 13.18 11.36 4.24
C THR A 652 12.46 10.32 3.37
N LEU A 653 13.09 9.18 3.09
CA LEU A 653 12.53 8.04 2.34
C LEU A 653 12.07 6.89 3.26
N GLY A 654 11.68 7.24 4.49
CA GLY A 654 11.52 6.32 5.61
C GLY A 654 12.87 5.99 6.25
N HIS A 655 12.88 5.76 7.57
CA HIS A 655 14.08 5.32 8.26
C HIS A 655 14.52 3.94 7.74
N PRO A 656 15.83 3.73 7.49
CA PRO A 656 16.37 2.39 7.22
C PRO A 656 16.04 1.44 8.37
N ALA A 657 15.77 0.17 8.06
CA ALA A 657 15.54 -0.86 9.07
C ALA A 657 16.70 -0.98 10.08
N LEU A 658 17.94 -0.82 9.61
CA LEU A 658 19.17 -0.83 10.39
C LEU A 658 20.07 0.31 9.85
N PRO A 659 20.64 1.18 10.70
CA PRO A 659 21.61 2.17 10.26
C PRO A 659 22.85 1.51 9.66
N GLY A 660 23.35 2.03 8.54
CA GLY A 660 24.59 1.58 7.89
C GLY A 660 24.38 0.69 6.66
N LEU A 661 23.15 0.26 6.36
CA LEU A 661 22.84 -0.52 5.15
C LEU A 661 22.92 0.31 3.86
N GLU A 662 22.93 1.64 3.96
CA GLU A 662 22.65 2.55 2.85
C GLU A 662 23.76 2.53 1.79
N ASP A 663 25.01 2.28 2.18
CA ASP A 663 26.14 2.16 1.26
C ASP A 663 26.09 0.89 0.39
N GLU A 664 25.37 -0.14 0.87
CA GLU A 664 25.05 -1.36 0.11
C GLU A 664 23.77 -1.16 -0.72
N GLU A 665 22.73 -0.50 -0.18
CA GLU A 665 21.54 -0.08 -0.95
C GLU A 665 21.97 0.71 -2.20
N ILE A 666 22.79 1.74 -2.02
CA ILE A 666 23.26 2.64 -3.09
C ILE A 666 24.12 1.87 -4.12
N ALA A 667 24.95 0.91 -3.68
CA ALA A 667 25.79 0.11 -4.58
C ALA A 667 24.96 -0.84 -5.47
N GLN A 668 23.92 -1.47 -4.92
CA GLN A 668 23.00 -2.32 -5.71
C GLN A 668 22.14 -1.48 -6.67
N LEU A 669 21.63 -0.32 -6.24
CA LEU A 669 20.91 0.64 -7.10
C LEU A 669 21.79 1.25 -8.23
N TRP A 670 23.12 1.23 -8.07
CA TRP A 670 24.07 1.58 -9.13
C TRP A 670 24.22 0.52 -10.21
N SER A 671 24.00 -0.76 -9.87
CA SER A 671 23.86 -1.86 -10.85
C SER A 671 22.45 -1.91 -11.47
N HIS A 672 21.55 -1.00 -11.05
CA HIS A 672 20.14 -0.92 -11.46
C HIS A 672 19.32 -2.17 -11.08
N ASP A 673 19.72 -2.81 -9.98
CA ASP A 673 18.98 -3.89 -9.31
C ASP A 673 18.30 -3.37 -8.04
N VAL A 674 17.31 -4.11 -7.55
CA VAL A 674 16.66 -3.84 -6.25
C VAL A 674 17.57 -4.36 -5.14
N PRO A 675 17.89 -3.55 -4.10
CA PRO A 675 18.65 -4.00 -2.95
C PRO A 675 18.08 -5.25 -2.27
N VAL A 676 18.92 -6.26 -2.11
CA VAL A 676 18.64 -7.47 -1.33
C VAL A 676 19.67 -7.64 -0.23
N PHE A 677 19.19 -8.09 0.93
CA PHE A 677 19.99 -8.47 2.09
C PHE A 677 19.54 -9.86 2.54
N THR A 678 20.48 -10.65 3.05
CA THR A 678 20.22 -11.98 3.59
C THR A 678 20.80 -12.15 4.98
N VAL A 679 20.33 -13.16 5.70
CA VAL A 679 20.84 -13.59 7.00
C VAL A 679 20.74 -15.11 7.09
N ARG A 680 21.60 -15.76 7.88
CA ARG A 680 21.35 -17.16 8.27
C ARG A 680 20.30 -17.17 9.36
N ALA A 681 19.28 -18.04 9.28
CA ALA A 681 18.16 -18.01 10.24
C ALA A 681 18.62 -18.12 11.71
N GLY A 682 19.66 -18.92 11.99
CA GLY A 682 20.29 -19.03 13.31
C GLY A 682 21.51 -18.13 13.56
N GLY A 683 21.67 -17.05 12.79
CA GLY A 683 22.73 -16.04 12.93
C GLY A 683 22.19 -14.62 13.02
N THR A 684 23.08 -13.64 13.19
CA THR A 684 22.74 -12.22 13.40
C THR A 684 23.41 -11.24 12.43
N ALA A 685 24.50 -11.63 11.75
CA ALA A 685 25.18 -10.78 10.78
C ALA A 685 24.46 -10.79 9.42
N LEU A 686 24.15 -9.61 8.89
CA LEU A 686 23.58 -9.47 7.54
C LEU A 686 24.64 -9.60 6.45
N THR A 687 24.22 -10.12 5.31
CA THR A 687 25.02 -10.21 4.07
C THR A 687 24.34 -9.47 2.93
N GLY A 688 25.13 -8.70 2.19
CA GLY A 688 24.75 -8.06 0.92
C GLY A 688 25.40 -8.77 -0.27
N VAL A 689 24.97 -8.46 -1.49
CA VAL A 689 25.41 -9.16 -2.70
C VAL A 689 26.58 -8.49 -3.43
N THR A 690 27.01 -7.28 -3.05
CA THR A 690 28.20 -6.65 -3.68
C THR A 690 29.54 -7.15 -3.13
N GLY A 691 29.53 -7.94 -2.05
CA GLY A 691 30.76 -8.36 -1.34
C GLY A 691 31.37 -7.27 -0.43
N ARG A 692 30.75 -6.08 -0.35
CA ARG A 692 31.07 -5.08 0.70
C ARG A 692 30.73 -5.65 2.08
N ALA A 693 31.51 -5.27 3.09
CA ALA A 693 31.17 -5.57 4.48
C ALA A 693 29.93 -4.75 4.87
N VAL A 694 28.81 -5.41 5.15
CA VAL A 694 27.56 -4.75 5.57
C VAL A 694 27.62 -4.47 7.08
N PRO A 695 27.62 -3.20 7.52
CA PRO A 695 27.65 -2.87 8.94
C PRO A 695 26.24 -3.00 9.52
N GLY A 696 25.81 -4.24 9.80
CA GLY A 696 24.50 -4.52 10.38
C GLY A 696 24.45 -5.88 11.07
N THR A 697 24.09 -5.87 12.35
CA THR A 697 23.71 -7.10 13.08
C THR A 697 22.32 -6.94 13.67
N VAL A 698 21.47 -7.93 13.49
CA VAL A 698 20.14 -7.99 14.12
C VAL A 698 20.31 -8.47 15.57
N PRO A 699 19.57 -7.91 16.56
CA PRO A 699 19.82 -8.18 17.97
C PRO A 699 19.50 -9.64 18.37
N ILE A 700 18.56 -10.27 17.66
CA ILE A 700 18.12 -11.65 17.89
C ILE A 700 17.99 -12.34 16.53
N SER A 701 18.58 -13.54 16.38
CA SER A 701 18.46 -14.35 15.18
C SER A 701 17.01 -14.82 14.95
N GLY A 702 16.58 -14.93 13.70
CA GLY A 702 15.22 -15.35 13.34
C GLY A 702 14.77 -16.66 13.99
N LEU A 703 15.62 -17.69 13.94
CA LEU A 703 15.42 -18.99 14.57
C LEU A 703 15.21 -18.87 16.08
N ALA A 704 15.90 -17.95 16.76
CA ALA A 704 15.72 -17.73 18.20
C ALA A 704 14.37 -17.06 18.50
N ARG A 705 13.86 -16.15 17.65
CA ARG A 705 12.53 -15.56 17.83
C ARG A 705 11.42 -16.58 17.58
N ALA A 706 11.50 -17.35 16.49
CA ALA A 706 10.59 -18.46 16.21
C ALA A 706 10.61 -19.52 17.33
N THR A 707 11.79 -19.87 17.84
CA THR A 707 11.97 -20.75 19.01
C THR A 707 11.26 -20.20 20.24
N GLY A 708 11.43 -18.91 20.55
CA GLY A 708 10.77 -18.24 21.67
C GLY A 708 9.24 -18.22 21.51
N LYS A 709 8.74 -17.90 20.31
CA LYS A 709 7.32 -17.92 19.97
C LYS A 709 6.71 -19.31 20.13
N ILE A 710 7.34 -20.33 19.55
CA ILE A 710 6.90 -21.74 19.63
C ILE A 710 6.94 -22.28 21.08
N ALA A 711 7.87 -21.79 21.91
CA ALA A 711 7.90 -22.10 23.35
C ALA A 711 6.80 -21.39 24.16
N ALA A 712 6.23 -20.29 23.65
CA ALA A 712 5.22 -19.47 24.31
C ALA A 712 3.78 -19.69 23.79
N LEU A 713 3.56 -20.58 22.83
CA LEU A 713 2.22 -20.86 22.28
C LEU A 713 1.27 -21.36 23.38
N ASP A 714 0.16 -20.66 23.58
CA ASP A 714 -0.85 -21.01 24.58
C ASP A 714 -2.28 -20.72 24.11
N SER A 715 -3.26 -20.87 25.02
CA SER A 715 -4.67 -20.65 24.70
C SER A 715 -5.08 -19.17 24.61
N VAL A 716 -4.30 -18.24 25.15
CA VAL A 716 -4.56 -16.80 25.15
C VAL A 716 -4.04 -16.18 23.86
N ASP A 717 -2.76 -16.36 23.53
CA ASP A 717 -2.20 -15.86 22.27
C ASP A 717 -2.97 -16.43 21.07
N ARG A 718 -3.34 -17.72 21.07
CA ARG A 718 -4.22 -18.28 20.03
C ARG A 718 -5.54 -17.52 19.86
N GLN A 719 -6.15 -17.04 20.94
CA GLN A 719 -7.39 -16.25 20.87
C GLN A 719 -7.13 -14.84 20.35
N ASP A 720 -6.03 -14.21 20.74
CA ASP A 720 -5.63 -12.89 20.24
C ASP A 720 -5.28 -12.94 18.75
N GLN A 721 -4.53 -13.96 18.30
CA GLN A 721 -4.25 -14.19 16.88
C GLN A 721 -5.54 -14.54 16.08
N GLU A 722 -6.48 -15.30 16.65
CA GLU A 722 -7.80 -15.54 16.02
C GLU A 722 -8.65 -14.26 15.96
N TRP A 723 -8.53 -13.35 16.92
CA TRP A 723 -9.17 -12.03 16.85
C TRP A 723 -8.53 -11.17 15.76
N VAL A 724 -7.20 -11.13 15.67
CA VAL A 724 -6.46 -10.42 14.60
C VAL A 724 -6.86 -10.94 13.22
N ILE A 725 -7.03 -12.25 13.05
CA ILE A 725 -7.57 -12.85 11.81
C ILE A 725 -8.96 -12.27 11.50
N ARG A 726 -9.89 -12.29 12.45
CA ARG A 726 -11.26 -11.81 12.23
C ARG A 726 -11.29 -10.33 11.91
N ALA A 727 -10.57 -9.50 12.67
CA ALA A 727 -10.46 -8.07 12.45
C ALA A 727 -9.85 -7.75 11.08
N ALA A 728 -8.76 -8.42 10.68
CA ALA A 728 -8.19 -8.25 9.35
C ALA A 728 -9.15 -8.68 8.24
N MET A 729 -9.96 -9.73 8.45
CA MET A 729 -10.96 -10.18 7.46
C MET A 729 -12.16 -9.22 7.34
N VAL A 730 -12.42 -8.32 8.30
CA VAL A 730 -13.39 -7.23 8.13
C VAL A 730 -13.01 -6.33 6.94
N SER A 731 -11.70 -6.10 6.71
CA SER A 731 -11.17 -5.38 5.55
C SER A 731 -11.51 -6.03 4.20
N ALA A 732 -11.78 -7.35 4.17
CA ALA A 732 -12.19 -8.07 2.97
C ALA A 732 -13.71 -8.09 2.74
N SER A 733 -14.49 -7.50 3.65
CA SER A 733 -15.95 -7.47 3.54
C SER A 733 -16.44 -6.49 2.48
N THR A 734 -17.51 -6.87 1.77
CA THR A 734 -18.23 -6.01 0.82
C THR A 734 -19.50 -5.39 1.42
N THR A 735 -19.72 -5.52 2.73
CA THR A 735 -20.86 -4.90 3.41
C THR A 735 -20.70 -3.38 3.42
N PRO A 736 -21.70 -2.59 2.98
CA PRO A 736 -21.64 -1.13 3.03
C PRO A 736 -21.38 -0.60 4.44
N ALA A 737 -20.49 0.39 4.56
CA ALA A 737 -20.21 1.03 5.83
C ALA A 737 -21.40 1.83 6.36
N HIS A 738 -21.45 2.06 7.68
CA HIS A 738 -22.54 2.73 8.41
C HIS A 738 -23.94 2.10 8.25
N HIS A 739 -24.06 0.97 7.58
CA HIS A 739 -25.29 0.19 7.49
C HIS A 739 -25.19 -1.05 8.39
N PRO A 740 -26.26 -1.39 9.12
CA PRO A 740 -26.24 -2.53 10.02
C PRO A 740 -26.08 -3.85 9.25
N ALA A 741 -25.12 -4.67 9.67
CA ALA A 741 -24.87 -5.99 9.10
C ALA A 741 -25.87 -7.04 9.64
N GLY A 742 -26.15 -8.05 8.82
CA GLY A 742 -26.89 -9.25 9.23
C GLY A 742 -28.43 -9.12 9.28
N PRO A 743 -29.14 -10.23 9.55
CA PRO A 743 -30.58 -10.23 9.75
C PRO A 743 -30.96 -9.58 11.09
N GLY A 744 -32.05 -8.80 11.10
CA GLY A 744 -32.56 -8.16 12.31
C GLY A 744 -32.84 -9.15 13.44
N ARG A 745 -32.42 -8.80 14.67
CA ARG A 745 -32.51 -9.67 15.84
C ARG A 745 -33.95 -10.00 16.20
N GLY A 746 -34.21 -11.26 16.55
CA GLY A 746 -35.53 -11.71 17.01
C GLY A 746 -35.96 -11.02 18.31
N PRO A 747 -37.28 -10.85 18.57
CA PRO A 747 -37.76 -10.19 19.77
C PRO A 747 -37.31 -10.93 21.05
N ARG A 748 -36.54 -10.26 21.92
CA ARG A 748 -36.21 -10.74 23.27
C ARG A 748 -37.18 -10.16 24.31
N PRO A 749 -37.55 -10.91 25.37
CA PRO A 749 -38.43 -10.43 26.42
C PRO A 749 -37.71 -9.40 27.31
N ALA A 750 -37.70 -8.14 26.89
CA ALA A 750 -37.05 -7.05 27.61
C ALA A 750 -37.93 -6.51 28.75
N PHE A 751 -37.49 -6.77 29.98
CA PHE A 751 -37.99 -6.16 31.21
C PHE A 751 -37.35 -4.78 31.44
N ALA A 752 -37.90 -4.00 32.38
CA ALA A 752 -37.24 -2.78 32.83
C ALA A 752 -35.94 -3.13 33.57
N PRO A 753 -34.75 -2.68 33.11
CA PRO A 753 -33.49 -3.03 33.75
C PRO A 753 -33.24 -2.14 34.97
N GLU A 754 -32.71 -2.74 36.04
CA GLU A 754 -32.21 -2.02 37.21
C GLU A 754 -30.87 -1.33 36.86
N PRO A 755 -30.61 -0.08 37.30
CA PRO A 755 -29.35 0.63 37.02
C PRO A 755 -28.10 -0.14 37.41
N GLU A 756 -28.17 -0.95 38.47
CA GLU A 756 -27.12 -1.83 38.97
C GLU A 756 -26.73 -2.91 37.94
N ARG A 757 -27.68 -3.42 37.16
CA ARG A 757 -27.41 -4.38 36.08
C ARG A 757 -26.79 -3.71 34.86
N LEU A 758 -27.26 -2.51 34.51
CA LEU A 758 -26.63 -1.70 33.46
C LEU A 758 -25.19 -1.35 33.83
N LEU A 759 -24.93 -1.02 35.10
CA LEU A 759 -23.59 -0.80 35.63
C LEU A 759 -22.73 -2.07 35.59
N ALA A 760 -23.29 -3.24 35.91
CA ALA A 760 -22.57 -4.51 35.84
C ALA A 760 -22.16 -4.85 34.40
N ALA A 761 -23.05 -4.66 33.42
CA ALA A 761 -22.74 -4.86 32.01
C ALA A 761 -21.71 -3.85 31.49
N ALA A 762 -21.85 -2.56 31.83
CA ALA A 762 -20.86 -1.54 31.49
C ALA A 762 -19.48 -1.84 32.11
N ARG A 763 -19.43 -2.34 33.36
CA ARG A 763 -18.20 -2.80 34.01
C ARG A 763 -17.57 -4.00 33.31
N SER A 764 -18.37 -4.95 32.84
CA SER A 764 -17.87 -6.10 32.06
C SER A 764 -17.16 -5.64 30.78
N LEU A 765 -17.75 -4.66 30.07
CA LEU A 765 -17.13 -4.05 28.88
C LEU A 765 -15.88 -3.22 29.23
N GLY A 766 -15.89 -2.49 30.35
CA GLY A 766 -14.72 -1.77 30.87
C GLY A 766 -13.56 -2.70 31.23
N ASP A 767 -13.84 -3.81 31.90
CA ASP A 767 -12.83 -4.84 32.22
C ASP A 767 -12.30 -5.54 30.96
N GLN A 768 -13.16 -5.78 29.96
CA GLN A 768 -12.74 -6.27 28.65
C GLN A 768 -11.80 -5.27 27.94
N LEU A 769 -12.13 -3.96 27.95
CA LEU A 769 -11.26 -2.91 27.39
C LEU A 769 -9.92 -2.82 28.11
N VAL A 770 -9.91 -2.88 29.45
CA VAL A 770 -8.67 -2.89 30.25
C VAL A 770 -7.79 -4.09 29.91
N SER A 771 -8.39 -5.25 29.64
CA SER A 771 -7.71 -6.50 29.26
C SER A 771 -7.21 -6.52 27.81
N LEU A 772 -7.89 -5.83 26.89
CA LEU A 772 -7.49 -5.69 25.48
C LEU A 772 -6.42 -4.60 25.25
N ALA A 773 -6.05 -3.85 26.29
CA ALA A 773 -5.08 -2.76 26.20
C ALA A 773 -3.64 -3.28 26.21
N TYR A 774 -2.95 -3.12 25.09
CA TYR A 774 -1.49 -3.33 25.02
C TYR A 774 -0.79 -2.19 25.76
N ARG A 775 0.22 -2.50 26.58
CA ARG A 775 0.89 -1.53 27.46
C ARG A 775 2.41 -1.61 27.35
N ALA A 776 3.07 -0.47 27.52
CA ALA A 776 4.50 -0.39 27.81
C ALA A 776 4.84 0.93 28.50
N ALA A 777 5.69 0.87 29.53
CA ALA A 777 6.00 2.00 30.39
C ALA A 777 4.71 2.69 30.90
N ASP A 778 4.47 3.93 30.50
CA ASP A 778 3.34 4.79 30.81
C ASP A 778 2.24 4.78 29.73
N ARG A 779 2.48 4.18 28.55
CA ARG A 779 1.55 4.16 27.42
C ARG A 779 0.67 2.92 27.38
N ALA A 780 -0.62 3.13 27.10
CA ALA A 780 -1.57 2.11 26.66
C ALA A 780 -2.06 2.41 25.22
N ASN A 781 -2.33 1.39 24.42
CA ASN A 781 -3.14 1.51 23.19
C ASN A 781 -3.81 0.17 22.84
N TRP A 782 -4.76 0.18 21.90
CA TRP A 782 -5.48 -0.98 21.41
C TRP A 782 -5.23 -1.20 19.91
N LEU A 783 -5.50 -2.42 19.46
CA LEU A 783 -5.78 -2.67 18.05
C LEU A 783 -7.26 -2.36 17.78
N GLY A 784 -7.54 -1.69 16.66
CA GLY A 784 -8.88 -1.25 16.29
C GLY A 784 -9.16 -1.37 14.81
N LEU A 785 -10.41 -1.10 14.46
CA LEU A 785 -10.91 -1.07 13.09
C LEU A 785 -11.30 0.38 12.76
N GLU A 786 -10.55 0.95 11.84
CA GLU A 786 -10.71 2.32 11.34
C GLU A 786 -11.44 2.29 10.00
N LEU A 787 -12.38 3.20 9.77
CA LEU A 787 -13.13 3.27 8.52
C LEU A 787 -12.55 4.37 7.61
N LEU A 788 -11.79 3.98 6.60
CA LEU A 788 -11.15 4.90 5.66
C LEU A 788 -12.15 5.38 4.60
N GLY A 789 -12.50 6.68 4.66
CA GLY A 789 -13.32 7.37 3.67
C GLY A 789 -14.63 6.65 3.35
N ASP A 790 -15.31 6.18 4.40
CA ASP A 790 -16.58 5.44 4.41
C ASP A 790 -16.66 4.21 3.50
N ARG A 791 -15.51 3.63 3.14
CA ARG A 791 -15.42 2.56 2.13
C ARG A 791 -14.56 1.37 2.54
N TYR A 792 -13.48 1.57 3.31
CA TYR A 792 -12.53 0.49 3.61
C TYR A 792 -12.24 0.41 5.11
N TRP A 793 -12.60 -0.69 5.75
CA TRP A 793 -12.18 -0.99 7.11
C TRP A 793 -10.69 -1.36 7.14
N ARG A 794 -9.89 -0.73 7.99
CA ARG A 794 -8.46 -1.02 8.21
C ARG A 794 -8.23 -1.49 9.64
N LEU A 795 -7.56 -2.63 9.81
CA LEU A 795 -6.94 -3.02 11.07
C LEU A 795 -5.66 -2.20 11.29
N GLY A 796 -5.51 -1.63 12.48
CA GLY A 796 -4.30 -0.90 12.90
C GLY A 796 -4.25 -0.65 14.41
N PRO A 797 -3.14 -0.09 14.92
CA PRO A 797 -3.12 0.57 16.23
C PRO A 797 -4.12 1.73 16.21
N MET A 798 -4.87 1.93 17.30
CA MET A 798 -5.91 2.96 17.30
C MET A 798 -5.29 4.37 17.21
N PRO A 799 -5.83 5.26 16.34
CA PRO A 799 -5.42 6.65 16.21
C PRO A 799 -5.86 7.49 17.42
N ALA A 800 -5.62 8.80 17.39
CA ALA A 800 -5.95 9.70 18.50
C ALA A 800 -7.39 10.23 18.54
N ASP A 801 -8.23 9.94 17.52
CA ASP A 801 -9.59 10.49 17.44
C ASP A 801 -10.57 9.86 18.46
N LEU A 802 -11.79 10.43 18.52
CA LEU A 802 -12.83 10.03 19.46
C LEU A 802 -13.69 8.86 18.94
N ALA A 803 -13.81 8.66 17.63
CA ALA A 803 -14.69 7.69 17.01
C ALA A 803 -14.12 6.26 16.97
N ALA A 804 -12.94 6.13 16.35
CA ALA A 804 -12.22 4.88 16.14
C ALA A 804 -10.85 4.88 16.86
N GLY A 805 -10.41 6.04 17.37
CA GLY A 805 -9.19 6.21 18.15
C GLY A 805 -9.31 5.95 19.65
N TYR A 806 -8.17 6.02 20.34
CA TYR A 806 -8.00 5.70 21.77
C TYR A 806 -8.68 6.69 22.72
N CYS A 807 -9.01 7.91 22.25
CA CYS A 807 -9.79 8.87 23.05
C CYS A 807 -11.21 8.33 23.36
N GLY A 808 -11.79 7.50 22.48
CA GLY A 808 -13.07 6.83 22.70
C GLY A 808 -13.08 5.92 23.94
N PRO A 809 -12.22 4.88 24.00
CA PRO A 809 -12.00 4.10 25.21
C PRO A 809 -11.61 4.92 26.43
N ALA A 810 -10.73 5.92 26.29
CA ALA A 810 -10.30 6.76 27.40
C ALA A 810 -11.47 7.50 28.07
N LEU A 811 -12.34 8.12 27.27
CA LEU A 811 -13.54 8.81 27.75
C LEU A 811 -14.49 7.86 28.49
N PHE A 812 -14.80 6.70 27.90
CA PHE A 812 -15.69 5.72 28.54
C PHE A 812 -15.09 5.17 29.85
N LEU A 813 -13.78 4.86 29.87
CA LEU A 813 -13.11 4.36 31.06
C LEU A 813 -13.03 5.43 32.16
N ALA A 814 -12.84 6.72 31.82
CA ALA A 814 -12.92 7.82 32.77
C ALA A 814 -14.34 8.00 33.35
N GLN A 815 -15.38 7.92 32.52
CA GLN A 815 -16.78 7.95 32.98
C GLN A 815 -17.11 6.75 33.88
N LEU A 816 -16.62 5.56 33.54
CA LEU A 816 -16.77 4.36 34.36
C LEU A 816 -16.00 4.46 35.68
N ALA A 817 -14.82 5.09 35.69
CA ALA A 817 -14.05 5.36 36.89
C ALA A 817 -14.81 6.30 37.85
N ASP A 818 -15.34 7.43 37.37
CA ASP A 818 -16.18 8.34 38.15
C ASP A 818 -17.40 7.61 38.76
N VAL A 819 -18.13 6.84 37.96
CA VAL A 819 -19.33 6.15 38.43
C VAL A 819 -19.02 5.04 39.45
N THR A 820 -17.86 4.38 39.37
CA THR A 820 -17.55 3.18 40.18
C THR A 820 -16.47 3.36 41.26
N GLY A 821 -15.65 4.41 41.21
CA GLY A 821 -14.48 4.59 42.07
C GLY A 821 -13.33 3.62 41.81
N VAL A 822 -13.31 2.92 40.67
CA VAL A 822 -12.35 1.83 40.39
C VAL A 822 -11.12 2.37 39.63
N ALA A 823 -9.98 2.45 40.33
CA ALA A 823 -8.74 3.07 39.85
C ALA A 823 -8.22 2.53 38.51
N ARG A 824 -8.27 1.21 38.25
CA ARG A 824 -7.76 0.61 37.00
C ARG A 824 -8.38 1.18 35.71
N TYR A 825 -9.60 1.72 35.77
CA TYR A 825 -10.22 2.36 34.62
C TYR A 825 -9.60 3.75 34.36
N ALA A 826 -9.41 4.55 35.41
CA ALA A 826 -8.71 5.83 35.35
C ALA A 826 -7.26 5.65 34.88
N GLU A 827 -6.49 4.76 35.53
CA GLU A 827 -5.11 4.41 35.15
C GLU A 827 -4.98 4.03 33.66
N THR A 828 -5.98 3.36 33.09
CA THR A 828 -5.99 2.97 31.68
C THR A 828 -6.38 4.12 30.75
N ALA A 829 -7.33 4.97 31.14
CA ALA A 829 -7.67 6.18 30.40
C ALA A 829 -6.45 7.11 30.30
N SER A 830 -5.82 7.43 31.42
CA SER A 830 -4.66 8.33 31.49
C SER A 830 -3.45 7.79 30.72
N ALA A 831 -3.13 6.50 30.88
CA ALA A 831 -2.07 5.84 30.11
C ALA A 831 -2.33 5.84 28.59
N SER A 832 -3.59 5.83 28.15
CA SER A 832 -3.91 5.93 26.72
C SER A 832 -3.84 7.36 26.17
N LEU A 833 -3.96 8.38 27.02
CA LEU A 833 -3.87 9.80 26.62
C LEU A 833 -2.45 10.38 26.75
N ALA A 834 -1.52 9.70 27.43
CA ALA A 834 -0.12 10.10 27.53
C ALA A 834 0.55 10.51 26.18
N PRO A 835 0.29 9.85 25.03
CA PRO A 835 0.87 10.26 23.75
C PRO A 835 0.34 11.58 23.16
N VAL A 836 -0.75 12.14 23.69
CA VAL A 836 -1.45 13.29 23.08
C VAL A 836 -0.58 14.55 23.11
N ALA A 837 0.20 14.79 24.16
CA ALA A 837 1.08 15.97 24.23
C ALA A 837 2.08 16.01 23.06
N GLY A 838 2.86 14.94 22.87
CA GLY A 838 3.84 14.83 21.78
C GLY A 838 3.21 14.82 20.38
N LEU A 839 1.96 14.34 20.24
CA LEU A 839 1.19 14.46 19.00
C LEU A 839 0.83 15.93 18.71
N LEU A 840 0.39 16.68 19.71
CA LEU A 840 0.05 18.10 19.54
C LEU A 840 1.30 18.94 19.23
N ASP A 841 2.45 18.63 19.83
CA ASP A 841 3.71 19.29 19.51
C ASP A 841 4.17 18.99 18.06
N ALA A 842 4.12 17.74 17.62
CA ALA A 842 4.43 17.38 16.22
C ALA A 842 3.47 18.04 15.21
N LEU A 843 2.18 18.21 15.56
CA LEU A 843 1.19 18.95 14.76
C LEU A 843 1.40 20.47 14.81
N HIS A 844 2.16 20.99 15.79
CA HIS A 844 2.53 22.39 15.87
C HIS A 844 3.75 22.72 14.99
N GLU A 845 4.69 21.77 14.86
CA GLU A 845 5.91 21.92 14.05
C GLU A 845 5.67 21.87 12.53
N ASP A 846 4.58 21.24 12.05
CA ASP A 846 4.13 21.30 10.64
C ASP A 846 2.87 22.17 10.47
N PRO A 847 2.99 23.43 10.00
CA PRO A 847 1.85 24.30 9.73
C PRO A 847 0.85 23.79 8.69
N THR A 848 1.18 22.75 7.92
CA THR A 848 0.28 22.12 6.95
C THR A 848 -0.53 20.96 7.53
N ALA A 849 -0.17 20.44 8.70
CA ALA A 849 -0.82 19.28 9.30
C ALA A 849 -2.20 19.55 9.93
N PRO A 850 -2.48 20.65 10.67
CA PRO A 850 -3.78 20.84 11.31
C PRO A 850 -4.97 20.87 10.33
N PRO A 851 -4.89 21.55 9.15
CA PRO A 851 -5.94 21.47 8.13
C PRO A 851 -6.13 20.09 7.47
N ALA A 852 -5.16 19.17 7.63
CA ALA A 852 -5.23 17.80 7.14
C ALA A 852 -5.77 16.81 8.19
N VAL A 853 -5.61 17.12 9.48
CA VAL A 853 -6.24 16.37 10.60
C VAL A 853 -7.71 16.77 10.80
N GLY A 854 -8.05 18.02 10.53
CA GLY A 854 -9.43 18.53 10.65
C GLY A 854 -9.85 18.89 12.07
N SER A 855 -10.93 19.68 12.16
CA SER A 855 -11.53 20.17 13.41
C SER A 855 -12.63 19.25 13.96
N GLY A 856 -12.97 18.19 13.22
CA GLY A 856 -14.06 17.26 13.52
C GLY A 856 -14.15 16.79 14.96
N ALA A 857 -15.39 16.65 15.45
CA ALA A 857 -15.66 16.25 16.82
C ALA A 857 -15.49 14.74 17.05
N PHE A 858 -15.55 13.94 15.98
CA PHE A 858 -15.44 12.49 16.06
C PHE A 858 -14.17 11.98 15.37
N ALA A 859 -13.80 12.56 14.23
CA ALA A 859 -12.56 12.33 13.51
C ALA A 859 -11.79 13.66 13.35
N GLY A 860 -10.93 14.01 14.32
CA GLY A 860 -10.13 15.24 14.26
C GLY A 860 -9.76 15.83 15.62
N LEU A 861 -9.22 17.05 15.60
CA LEU A 861 -8.75 17.77 16.78
C LEU A 861 -9.89 18.16 17.75
N GLY A 862 -11.14 18.17 17.29
CA GLY A 862 -12.31 18.42 18.13
C GLY A 862 -12.53 17.26 19.11
N GLY A 863 -12.49 16.01 18.62
CA GLY A 863 -12.64 14.82 19.46
C GLY A 863 -11.56 14.69 20.53
N ILE A 864 -10.30 15.01 20.17
CA ILE A 864 -9.18 15.11 21.13
C ILE A 864 -9.48 16.17 22.19
N THR A 865 -9.84 17.40 21.76
CA THR A 865 -10.12 18.52 22.68
C THR A 865 -11.28 18.24 23.63
N TYR A 866 -12.36 17.62 23.15
CA TYR A 866 -13.51 17.21 23.98
C TYR A 866 -13.12 16.15 25.01
N THR A 867 -12.28 15.19 24.61
CA THR A 867 -11.79 14.13 25.52
C THR A 867 -10.90 14.70 26.62
N LEU A 868 -9.98 15.61 26.30
CA LEU A 868 -9.13 16.28 27.29
C LEU A 868 -9.98 17.08 28.31
N LEU A 869 -11.06 17.72 27.88
CA LEU A 869 -12.00 18.44 28.76
C LEU A 869 -12.77 17.50 29.70
N GLU A 870 -13.38 16.43 29.18
CA GLU A 870 -14.14 15.51 30.02
C GLU A 870 -13.25 14.71 30.97
N VAL A 871 -12.06 14.27 30.53
CA VAL A 871 -11.14 13.48 31.37
C VAL A 871 -10.47 14.34 32.45
N GLU A 872 -10.14 15.61 32.16
CA GLU A 872 -9.73 16.58 33.19
C GLU A 872 -10.84 16.77 34.24
N ARG A 873 -12.09 16.97 33.80
CA ARG A 873 -13.25 17.14 34.68
C ARG A 873 -13.59 15.89 35.51
N LEU A 874 -13.42 14.69 34.96
CA LEU A 874 -13.77 13.42 35.60
C LEU A 874 -12.69 12.88 36.54
N LEU A 875 -11.41 13.06 36.20
CA LEU A 875 -10.28 12.43 36.90
C LEU A 875 -9.32 13.44 37.54
N GLY A 876 -9.34 14.71 37.16
CA GLY A 876 -8.38 15.73 37.61
C GLY A 876 -7.00 15.63 36.94
N GLU A 877 -6.92 15.01 35.76
CA GLU A 877 -5.65 14.65 35.10
C GLU A 877 -4.81 15.87 34.65
N PRO A 878 -3.62 16.11 35.24
CA PRO A 878 -2.80 17.28 34.94
C PRO A 878 -2.35 17.35 33.47
N ALA A 879 -1.98 16.21 32.89
CA ALA A 879 -1.54 16.13 31.49
C ALA A 879 -2.64 16.57 30.50
N CYS A 880 -3.92 16.39 30.87
CA CYS A 880 -5.04 16.87 30.08
C CYS A 880 -5.18 18.40 30.17
N ALA A 881 -5.06 18.95 31.39
CA ALA A 881 -5.09 20.40 31.63
C ALA A 881 -3.93 21.13 30.93
N GLU A 882 -2.73 20.54 30.91
CA GLU A 882 -1.53 21.07 30.24
C GLU A 882 -1.62 21.00 28.71
N SER A 883 -2.21 19.93 28.16
CA SER A 883 -2.39 19.73 26.71
C SER A 883 -3.50 20.60 26.11
N LEU A 884 -4.56 20.89 26.88
CA LEU A 884 -5.77 21.58 26.40
C LEU A 884 -5.51 22.93 25.70
N PRO A 885 -4.62 23.83 26.19
CA PRO A 885 -4.29 25.07 25.49
C PRO A 885 -3.62 24.86 24.12
N ALA A 886 -2.91 23.75 23.89
CA ALA A 886 -2.32 23.42 22.58
C ALA A 886 -3.40 22.85 21.65
N ALA A 887 -4.20 21.90 22.14
CA ALA A 887 -5.33 21.33 21.42
C ALA A 887 -6.29 22.40 20.90
N LEU A 888 -6.66 23.39 21.73
CA LEU A 888 -7.53 24.50 21.33
C LEU A 888 -6.93 25.40 20.23
N ARG A 889 -5.61 25.64 20.22
CA ARG A 889 -4.95 26.43 19.15
C ARG A 889 -4.93 25.66 17.83
N LEU A 890 -4.63 24.37 17.88
CA LEU A 890 -4.57 23.51 16.70
C LEU A 890 -5.97 23.26 16.13
N LEU A 891 -6.98 23.09 16.99
CA LEU A 891 -8.39 23.04 16.62
C LEU A 891 -8.84 24.31 15.88
N GLU A 892 -8.46 25.49 16.38
CA GLU A 892 -8.75 26.76 15.70
C GLU A 892 -8.05 26.86 14.33
N ALA A 893 -6.78 26.43 14.24
CA ALA A 893 -6.02 26.45 12.98
C ALA A 893 -6.59 25.46 11.94
N ALA A 894 -7.00 24.26 12.38
CA ALA A 894 -7.70 23.29 11.55
C ALA A 894 -9.03 23.86 11.04
N ALA A 895 -9.87 24.39 11.92
CA ALA A 895 -11.15 25.02 11.55
C ALA A 895 -11.01 26.26 10.67
N ALA A 896 -9.82 26.88 10.61
CA ALA A 896 -9.52 27.96 9.69
C ALA A 896 -9.14 27.45 8.28
N GLY A 897 -8.42 26.33 8.16
CA GLY A 897 -7.86 25.82 6.90
C GLY A 897 -8.56 24.62 6.25
N GLU A 898 -9.34 23.85 7.01
CA GLU A 898 -10.10 22.69 6.51
C GLU A 898 -11.23 23.11 5.56
N ARG A 899 -11.92 22.13 4.95
CA ARG A 899 -13.04 22.38 4.02
C ARG A 899 -14.27 21.50 4.23
N GLU A 900 -14.15 20.40 4.99
CA GLU A 900 -15.31 19.60 5.38
C GLU A 900 -16.18 20.36 6.39
N THR A 901 -17.50 20.26 6.26
CA THR A 901 -18.48 21.04 7.05
C THR A 901 -19.29 20.19 8.03
N GLY A 902 -19.12 18.87 8.02
CA GLY A 902 -19.80 17.92 8.90
C GLY A 902 -19.46 18.04 10.38
N VAL A 903 -20.15 17.27 11.22
CA VAL A 903 -19.87 17.06 12.65
C VAL A 903 -18.78 16.01 12.86
N GLY A 904 -18.72 15.00 11.99
CA GLY A 904 -17.75 13.91 12.03
C GLY A 904 -16.31 14.41 11.91
N ALA A 905 -15.95 14.85 10.71
CA ALA A 905 -14.59 15.30 10.37
C ALA A 905 -14.40 16.83 10.25
N GLY A 906 -15.49 17.62 10.24
CA GLY A 906 -15.47 19.01 9.76
C GLY A 906 -15.88 20.12 10.74
N THR A 907 -16.12 21.30 10.15
CA THR A 907 -16.31 22.58 10.87
C THR A 907 -17.52 22.61 11.81
N ALA A 908 -18.59 21.83 11.57
CA ALA A 908 -19.71 21.76 12.53
C ALA A 908 -19.33 21.01 13.81
N GLY A 909 -18.41 20.04 13.72
CA GLY A 909 -17.84 19.34 14.86
C GLY A 909 -16.94 20.27 15.67
N GLY A 910 -16.01 20.95 14.99
CA GLY A 910 -15.17 21.97 15.60
C GLY A 910 -15.98 23.09 16.28
N LEU A 911 -17.06 23.55 15.64
CA LEU A 911 -17.99 24.52 16.23
C LEU A 911 -18.63 24.02 17.53
N ALA A 912 -19.15 22.79 17.55
CA ALA A 912 -19.78 22.20 18.73
C ALA A 912 -18.77 22.05 19.89
N VAL A 913 -17.55 21.56 19.60
CA VAL A 913 -16.49 21.42 20.61
C VAL A 913 -15.99 22.78 21.11
N LEU A 914 -15.84 23.79 20.25
CA LEU A 914 -15.47 25.15 20.67
C LEU A 914 -16.56 25.79 21.55
N LEU A 915 -17.85 25.49 21.31
CA LEU A 915 -18.93 25.90 22.20
C LEU A 915 -18.87 25.18 23.56
N ALA A 916 -18.60 23.88 23.59
CA ALA A 916 -18.40 23.11 24.82
C ALA A 916 -17.19 23.63 25.63
N ALA A 917 -16.04 23.79 24.96
CA ALA A 917 -14.82 24.35 25.55
C ALA A 917 -15.01 25.78 26.08
N HIS A 918 -15.81 26.62 25.41
CA HIS A 918 -16.16 27.94 25.91
C HIS A 918 -17.09 27.88 27.13
N ARG A 919 -18.05 26.94 27.18
CA ARG A 919 -18.90 26.71 28.37
C ARG A 919 -18.07 26.30 29.60
N ALA A 920 -17.07 25.43 29.41
CA ALA A 920 -16.20 24.96 30.49
C ALA A 920 -15.17 26.00 30.94
N THR A 921 -14.46 26.65 30.00
CA THR A 921 -13.31 27.50 30.32
C THR A 921 -13.62 28.99 30.41
N GLY A 922 -14.80 29.44 29.97
CA GLY A 922 -15.21 30.84 29.89
C GLY A 922 -14.44 31.70 28.87
N ARG A 923 -13.41 31.16 28.20
CA ARG A 923 -12.44 31.94 27.39
C ARG A 923 -13.12 32.62 26.18
N PRO A 924 -12.98 33.95 26.01
CA PRO A 924 -13.60 34.68 24.90
C PRO A 924 -12.89 34.43 23.54
N GLU A 925 -11.66 33.92 23.54
CA GLU A 925 -10.93 33.47 22.34
C GLU A 925 -11.69 32.32 21.67
N THR A 926 -12.07 31.32 22.46
CA THR A 926 -12.78 30.12 22.02
C THR A 926 -14.15 30.45 21.43
N LEU A 927 -14.88 31.42 22.00
CA LEU A 927 -16.14 31.90 21.41
C LEU A 927 -15.93 32.67 20.10
N ARG A 928 -14.81 33.41 19.97
CA ARG A 928 -14.44 34.06 18.69
C ARG A 928 -14.06 33.04 17.61
N ALA A 929 -13.41 31.94 17.99
CA ALA A 929 -13.14 30.80 17.10
C ALA A 929 -14.44 30.11 16.65
N ALA A 930 -15.35 29.80 17.57
CA ALA A 930 -16.70 29.31 17.26
C ALA A 930 -17.43 30.26 16.29
N GLY A 931 -17.32 31.57 16.48
CA GLY A 931 -17.86 32.56 15.55
C GLY A 931 -17.34 32.43 14.12
N ARG A 932 -16.02 32.20 13.93
CA ARG A 932 -15.44 31.95 12.60
C ARG A 932 -15.96 30.65 11.97
N CYS A 933 -16.17 29.62 12.77
CA CYS A 933 -16.73 28.34 12.32
C CYS A 933 -18.19 28.51 11.86
N ALA A 934 -19.01 29.22 12.63
CA ALA A 934 -20.40 29.52 12.28
C ALA A 934 -20.54 30.39 11.02
N GLU A 935 -19.67 31.40 10.84
CA GLU A 935 -19.59 32.20 9.61
C GLU A 935 -19.26 31.33 8.38
N ARG A 936 -18.25 30.45 8.49
CA ARG A 936 -17.88 29.50 7.42
C ARG A 936 -19.04 28.60 7.02
N LEU A 937 -19.72 27.99 7.99
CA LEU A 937 -20.85 27.08 7.74
C LEU A 937 -22.03 27.82 7.10
N ALA A 938 -22.38 29.01 7.60
CA ALA A 938 -23.46 29.82 7.02
C ALA A 938 -23.13 30.34 5.61
N ALA A 939 -21.85 30.55 5.28
CA ALA A 939 -21.41 30.95 3.94
C ALA A 939 -21.28 29.78 2.96
N ALA A 940 -20.98 28.57 3.45
CA ALA A 940 -20.93 27.34 2.65
C ALA A 940 -22.33 26.78 2.34
N GLY A 941 -23.28 26.95 3.25
CA GLY A 941 -24.62 26.38 3.15
C GLY A 941 -24.69 24.92 3.66
N PRO A 942 -25.86 24.27 3.54
CA PRO A 942 -26.05 22.88 3.93
C PRO A 942 -25.22 21.91 3.07
N PRO A 943 -24.57 20.89 3.67
CA PRO A 943 -23.83 19.86 2.94
C PRO A 943 -24.74 18.87 2.19
N ALA A 944 -24.13 18.05 1.33
CA ALA A 944 -24.84 17.08 0.49
C ALA A 944 -25.27 15.81 1.25
N GLY A 945 -26.35 15.90 2.04
CA GLY A 945 -27.02 14.72 2.63
C GLY A 945 -27.77 15.03 3.92
N PRO A 946 -28.75 14.20 4.34
CA PRO A 946 -29.62 14.52 5.48
C PRO A 946 -29.05 14.15 6.85
N GLY A 947 -27.93 13.43 6.93
CA GLY A 947 -27.41 12.83 8.18
C GLY A 947 -27.01 13.81 9.29
N PHE A 948 -26.74 13.28 10.48
CA PHE A 948 -26.18 14.04 11.61
C PHE A 948 -24.66 14.11 11.57
N LEU A 949 -23.98 13.02 11.20
CA LEU A 949 -22.52 12.95 11.26
C LEU A 949 -21.90 13.92 10.24
N ASP A 950 -22.24 13.81 8.96
CA ASP A 950 -21.65 14.66 7.91
C ASP A 950 -22.69 15.35 7.00
N GLY A 951 -23.95 15.39 7.45
CA GLY A 951 -25.08 15.96 6.73
C GLY A 951 -25.71 17.20 7.37
N SER A 952 -26.74 17.73 6.71
CA SER A 952 -27.38 19.01 7.02
C SER A 952 -28.07 19.05 8.38
N ALA A 953 -28.42 17.91 8.97
CA ALA A 953 -28.93 17.91 10.34
C ALA A 953 -27.83 18.25 11.37
N GLY A 954 -26.61 17.76 11.17
CA GLY A 954 -25.46 18.08 12.02
C GLY A 954 -25.00 19.53 11.88
N THR A 955 -24.87 20.01 10.64
CA THR A 955 -24.56 21.43 10.37
C THR A 955 -25.63 22.37 10.92
N GLY A 956 -26.91 22.03 10.73
CA GLY A 956 -28.03 22.83 11.25
C GLY A 956 -28.08 22.86 12.78
N TRP A 957 -27.84 21.72 13.43
CA TRP A 957 -27.72 21.59 14.88
C TRP A 957 -26.61 22.47 15.47
N ALA A 958 -25.39 22.38 14.93
CA ALA A 958 -24.25 23.17 15.40
C ALA A 958 -24.47 24.69 15.22
N LEU A 959 -25.05 25.10 14.08
CA LEU A 959 -25.44 26.49 13.83
C LEU A 959 -26.49 26.99 14.83
N LEU A 960 -27.46 26.17 15.23
CA LEU A 960 -28.47 26.55 16.22
C LEU A 960 -27.91 26.67 17.64
N ARG A 961 -27.05 25.74 18.07
CA ARG A 961 -26.30 25.88 19.34
C ARG A 961 -25.48 27.17 19.38
N TYR A 962 -24.87 27.57 18.25
CA TYR A 962 -24.19 28.86 18.15
C TYR A 962 -25.14 30.05 18.16
N ALA A 963 -26.27 29.98 17.45
CA ALA A 963 -27.28 31.04 17.38
C ALA A 963 -27.92 31.32 18.75
N GLU A 964 -28.12 30.28 19.56
CA GLU A 964 -28.64 30.37 20.93
C GLU A 964 -27.61 30.99 21.88
N ARG A 965 -26.30 30.69 21.73
CA ARG A 965 -25.23 31.32 22.54
C ARG A 965 -24.93 32.77 22.12
N SER A 966 -25.03 33.10 20.82
CA SER A 966 -24.66 34.41 20.26
C SER A 966 -25.82 35.39 20.10
N GLY A 967 -27.08 34.90 20.11
CA GLY A 967 -28.28 35.69 19.86
C GLY A 967 -28.48 36.16 18.41
N ALA A 968 -27.59 35.80 17.49
CA ALA A 968 -27.56 36.35 16.13
C ALA A 968 -28.57 35.64 15.18
N PRO A 969 -29.60 36.33 14.63
CA PRO A 969 -30.69 35.68 13.90
C PRO A 969 -30.29 34.87 12.66
N ARG A 970 -29.30 35.35 11.89
CA ARG A 970 -28.84 34.71 10.64
C ARG A 970 -28.43 33.24 10.81
N PHE A 971 -27.79 32.88 11.94
CA PHE A 971 -27.37 31.51 12.21
C PHE A 971 -28.55 30.63 12.64
N ARG A 972 -29.59 31.23 13.24
CA ARG A 972 -30.86 30.53 13.52
C ARG A 972 -31.62 30.23 12.23
N GLU A 973 -31.62 31.17 11.28
CA GLU A 973 -32.27 30.98 9.99
C GLU A 973 -31.58 29.89 9.16
N ALA A 974 -30.26 30.00 8.95
CA ALA A 974 -29.47 28.99 8.24
C ALA A 974 -29.53 27.60 8.92
N GLY A 975 -29.51 27.55 10.25
CA GLY A 975 -29.63 26.29 10.99
C GLY A 975 -31.00 25.61 10.85
N LEU A 976 -32.09 26.40 10.83
CA LEU A 976 -33.44 25.88 10.55
C LEU A 976 -33.63 25.49 9.08
N GLU A 977 -32.98 26.18 8.14
CA GLU A 977 -32.98 25.81 6.71
C GLU A 977 -32.33 24.44 6.49
N ALA A 978 -31.11 24.23 7.01
CA ALA A 978 -30.41 22.96 6.90
C ALA A 978 -31.18 21.77 7.52
N LEU A 979 -31.88 21.98 8.64
CA LEU A 979 -32.76 20.96 9.24
C LEU A 979 -34.02 20.68 8.43
N ARG A 980 -34.62 21.68 7.79
CA ARG A 980 -35.76 21.49 6.87
C ARG A 980 -35.34 20.72 5.63
N GLU A 981 -34.14 20.97 5.10
CA GLU A 981 -33.59 20.20 3.98
C GLU A 981 -33.31 18.75 4.37
N ALA A 982 -32.67 18.51 5.52
CA ALA A 982 -32.44 17.15 6.04
C ALA A 982 -33.75 16.35 6.18
N VAL A 983 -34.81 16.99 6.70
CA VAL A 983 -36.15 16.40 6.80
C VAL A 983 -36.79 16.16 5.43
N ALA A 984 -36.57 17.04 4.44
CA ALA A 984 -37.15 16.94 3.11
C ALA A 984 -36.45 15.92 2.20
N ALA A 985 -35.15 15.70 2.37
CA ALA A 985 -34.35 14.78 1.57
C ALA A 985 -34.57 13.29 1.92
N LEU A 986 -35.19 12.98 3.07
CA LEU A 986 -35.49 11.60 3.45
C LEU A 986 -36.73 11.03 2.73
N PRO A 987 -36.65 9.81 2.15
CA PRO A 987 -37.79 9.16 1.51
C PRO A 987 -39.02 8.97 2.41
N ALA A 988 -40.20 9.08 1.80
CA ALA A 988 -41.49 8.86 2.45
C ALA A 988 -41.78 7.36 2.65
N ALA A 989 -41.46 6.86 3.85
CA ALA A 989 -41.92 5.63 4.51
C ALA A 989 -41.73 4.24 3.85
N ASN A 990 -41.72 4.12 2.52
CA ASN A 990 -41.83 2.83 1.82
C ASN A 990 -40.53 2.31 1.18
N GLY A 991 -39.38 2.85 1.58
CA GLY A 991 -38.06 2.31 1.26
C GLY A 991 -37.32 1.90 2.53
N ALA A 992 -36.34 1.00 2.42
CA ALA A 992 -35.43 0.65 3.49
C ALA A 992 -34.46 1.82 3.77
N ALA A 993 -34.97 2.87 4.41
CA ALA A 993 -34.21 4.03 4.82
C ALA A 993 -33.37 3.72 6.07
N ASP A 994 -32.21 4.36 6.21
CA ASP A 994 -31.45 4.25 7.45
C ASP A 994 -32.19 4.93 8.63
N GLU A 995 -32.04 4.31 9.80
CA GLU A 995 -32.60 4.75 11.07
C GLU A 995 -31.51 5.10 12.09
N GLY A 996 -30.23 4.89 11.77
CA GLY A 996 -29.09 5.19 12.64
C GLY A 996 -28.95 6.66 13.04
N TRP A 997 -27.99 6.94 13.92
CA TRP A 997 -27.66 8.31 14.30
C TRP A 997 -26.82 9.01 13.22
N CYS A 998 -25.82 8.35 12.66
CA CYS A 998 -24.89 8.97 11.70
C CYS A 998 -25.59 9.52 10.44
N HIS A 999 -26.38 8.68 9.75
CA HIS A 999 -26.95 8.97 8.42
C HIS A 999 -28.48 8.92 8.41
N GLY A 1000 -29.10 8.34 9.44
CA GLY A 1000 -30.49 7.94 9.46
C GLY A 1000 -31.44 8.82 10.26
N ARG A 1001 -32.67 8.33 10.39
CA ARG A 1001 -33.77 9.03 11.06
C ARG A 1001 -33.51 9.42 12.51
N ALA A 1002 -32.74 8.64 13.27
CA ALA A 1002 -32.51 8.94 14.68
C ALA A 1002 -31.64 10.19 14.87
N GLY A 1003 -30.61 10.38 14.05
CA GLY A 1003 -29.73 11.56 14.13
C GLY A 1003 -30.47 12.86 13.84
N ILE A 1004 -31.26 12.89 12.77
CA ILE A 1004 -32.10 14.05 12.43
C ILE A 1004 -33.09 14.34 13.56
N ALA A 1005 -33.76 13.31 14.08
CA ALA A 1005 -34.68 13.48 15.20
C ALA A 1005 -33.97 14.02 16.46
N LEU A 1006 -32.72 13.62 16.72
CA LEU A 1006 -31.93 14.12 17.85
C LEU A 1006 -31.55 15.60 17.67
N ALA A 1007 -31.10 16.00 16.47
CA ALA A 1007 -30.85 17.40 16.12
C ALA A 1007 -32.10 18.30 16.29
N LEU A 1008 -33.28 17.80 15.93
CA LEU A 1008 -34.55 18.49 16.13
C LEU A 1008 -34.96 18.55 17.62
N ALA A 1009 -34.58 17.55 18.41
CA ALA A 1009 -34.96 17.45 19.81
C ALA A 1009 -34.11 18.34 20.73
N ASP A 1010 -32.82 18.54 20.43
CA ASP A 1010 -31.89 19.37 21.21
C ASP A 1010 -32.04 20.89 20.94
N SER A 1011 -32.69 21.32 19.84
CA SER A 1011 -32.90 22.76 19.58
C SER A 1011 -34.33 23.26 19.89
N PRO A 1012 -34.50 24.15 20.90
CA PRO A 1012 -35.73 24.92 21.12
C PRO A 1012 -36.26 25.66 19.89
N ALA A 1013 -35.39 26.10 18.97
CA ALA A 1013 -35.81 26.76 17.75
C ALA A 1013 -36.45 25.78 16.75
N ALA A 1014 -35.94 24.54 16.65
CA ALA A 1014 -36.51 23.50 15.82
C ALA A 1014 -37.84 22.98 16.40
N LEU A 1015 -37.95 22.87 17.73
CA LEU A 1015 -39.20 22.53 18.43
C LEU A 1015 -40.30 23.59 18.26
N ALA A 1016 -39.93 24.85 17.98
CA ALA A 1016 -40.87 25.92 17.67
C ALA A 1016 -41.39 25.90 16.21
N ASP A 1017 -40.69 25.23 15.29
CA ASP A 1017 -41.18 25.03 13.91
C ASP A 1017 -42.18 23.87 13.89
N HIS A 1018 -43.46 24.19 13.64
CA HIS A 1018 -44.54 23.21 13.63
C HIS A 1018 -44.34 22.03 12.64
N ARG A 1019 -43.60 22.20 11.54
CA ARG A 1019 -43.32 21.11 10.60
C ARG A 1019 -42.25 20.17 11.16
N LEU A 1020 -41.18 20.75 11.70
CA LEU A 1020 -40.08 19.98 12.30
C LEU A 1020 -40.54 19.23 13.56
N ALA A 1021 -41.27 19.91 14.46
CA ALA A 1021 -41.84 19.29 15.66
C ALA A 1021 -42.86 18.17 15.35
N ALA A 1022 -43.67 18.33 14.30
CA ALA A 1022 -44.58 17.29 13.84
C ALA A 1022 -43.82 16.08 13.25
N TRP A 1023 -42.77 16.32 12.46
CA TRP A 1023 -41.92 15.25 11.92
C TRP A 1023 -41.19 14.49 13.04
N LEU A 1024 -40.58 15.20 14.00
CA LEU A 1024 -39.95 14.62 15.18
C LEU A 1024 -40.93 13.72 15.94
N THR A 1025 -42.16 14.22 16.17
CA THR A 1025 -43.22 13.46 16.86
C THR A 1025 -43.64 12.19 16.09
N ALA A 1026 -43.62 12.21 14.76
CA ALA A 1026 -43.90 11.03 13.93
C ALA A 1026 -42.73 10.03 13.96
N THR A 1027 -41.49 10.49 13.74
CA THR A 1027 -40.27 9.67 13.77
C THR A 1027 -40.05 9.01 15.15
N ALA A 1028 -40.26 9.75 16.24
CA ALA A 1028 -40.16 9.23 17.62
C ALA A 1028 -41.31 8.29 18.04
N ARG A 1029 -42.32 8.11 17.18
CA ARG A 1029 -43.31 7.01 17.29
C ARG A 1029 -42.91 5.82 16.43
N LEU A 1030 -42.43 6.06 15.21
CA LEU A 1030 -41.95 5.03 14.28
C LEU A 1030 -40.80 4.21 14.89
N LEU A 1031 -39.69 4.86 15.23
CA LEU A 1031 -38.47 4.19 15.72
C LEU A 1031 -38.70 3.43 17.04
N ARG A 1032 -39.66 3.90 17.85
CA ARG A 1032 -40.08 3.26 19.10
C ARG A 1032 -40.90 1.98 18.88
N GLY A 1033 -41.62 1.90 17.76
CA GLY A 1033 -42.40 0.73 17.35
C GLY A 1033 -41.62 -0.26 16.46
N ALA A 1034 -40.39 0.09 16.05
CA ALA A 1034 -39.50 -0.80 15.32
C ALA A 1034 -39.01 -1.95 16.22
N GLY A 1035 -38.44 -3.00 15.60
CA GLY A 1035 -37.72 -4.06 16.32
C GLY A 1035 -36.34 -3.61 16.82
N PRO A 1036 -35.65 -4.43 17.64
CA PRO A 1036 -34.26 -4.19 18.04
C PRO A 1036 -33.34 -3.96 16.82
N ARG A 1037 -32.35 -3.07 16.97
CA ARG A 1037 -31.35 -2.83 15.93
C ARG A 1037 -30.44 -4.07 15.74
N PRO A 1038 -29.89 -4.32 14.54
CA PRO A 1038 -29.07 -5.52 14.31
C PRO A 1038 -27.74 -5.51 15.08
N ASP A 1039 -27.19 -4.32 15.33
CA ASP A 1039 -26.02 -4.08 16.20
C ASP A 1039 -26.38 -3.17 17.39
N ASP A 1040 -25.48 -3.10 18.37
CA ASP A 1040 -25.64 -2.38 19.65
C ASP A 1040 -25.00 -0.98 19.65
N SER A 1041 -24.34 -0.56 18.55
CA SER A 1041 -23.44 0.60 18.54
C SER A 1041 -24.11 1.98 18.71
N LEU A 1042 -23.28 3.00 18.95
CA LEU A 1042 -23.72 4.40 18.97
C LEU A 1042 -23.97 4.96 17.56
N CYS A 1043 -23.23 4.48 16.55
CA CYS A 1043 -23.26 5.03 15.20
C CYS A 1043 -24.61 4.77 14.49
N HIS A 1044 -25.02 3.52 14.44
CA HIS A 1044 -26.22 3.06 13.71
C HIS A 1044 -27.03 1.96 14.43
N GLY A 1045 -26.53 1.49 15.58
CA GLY A 1045 -27.14 0.44 16.39
C GLY A 1045 -28.07 0.93 17.51
N GLU A 1046 -28.30 0.05 18.48
CA GLU A 1046 -29.27 0.24 19.56
C GLU A 1046 -28.91 1.40 20.50
N ALA A 1047 -27.64 1.52 20.94
CA ALA A 1047 -27.25 2.58 21.88
C ALA A 1047 -27.47 3.99 21.30
N GLY A 1048 -27.22 4.19 19.99
CA GLY A 1048 -27.49 5.46 19.32
C GLY A 1048 -28.98 5.84 19.26
N LEU A 1049 -29.87 4.84 19.24
CA LEU A 1049 -31.31 5.06 19.32
C LEU A 1049 -31.78 5.37 20.75
N LEU A 1050 -31.16 4.78 21.78
CA LEU A 1050 -31.49 5.08 23.18
C LEU A 1050 -31.23 6.54 23.52
N GLU A 1051 -30.21 7.18 22.94
CA GLU A 1051 -29.93 8.61 23.12
C GLU A 1051 -31.14 9.49 22.73
N LEU A 1052 -31.72 9.24 21.56
CA LEU A 1052 -32.94 9.91 21.12
C LEU A 1052 -34.12 9.61 22.06
N LEU A 1053 -34.35 8.33 22.40
CA LEU A 1053 -35.49 7.93 23.23
C LEU A 1053 -35.37 8.41 24.69
N GLY A 1054 -34.15 8.75 25.15
CA GLY A 1054 -33.85 9.37 26.43
C GLY A 1054 -33.98 10.89 26.46
N HIS A 1055 -34.01 11.55 25.29
CA HIS A 1055 -33.99 13.01 25.22
C HIS A 1055 -35.24 13.65 25.85
N GLY A 1056 -35.05 14.65 26.72
CA GLY A 1056 -36.11 15.23 27.56
C GLY A 1056 -37.29 15.83 26.78
N ALA A 1057 -37.06 16.31 25.56
CA ALA A 1057 -38.11 16.79 24.65
C ALA A 1057 -39.14 15.70 24.27
N LEU A 1058 -38.78 14.42 24.41
CA LEU A 1058 -39.62 13.26 24.08
C LEU A 1058 -40.21 12.59 25.33
N ALA A 1059 -40.68 13.37 26.31
CA ALA A 1059 -41.22 12.87 27.59
C ALA A 1059 -42.19 11.66 27.49
N GLY A 1060 -42.98 11.58 26.42
CA GLY A 1060 -43.86 10.44 26.14
C GLY A 1060 -43.17 9.15 25.66
N ALA A 1061 -41.84 9.10 25.55
CA ALA A 1061 -41.06 7.97 25.04
C ALA A 1061 -40.55 6.99 26.12
N ARG A 1062 -40.60 7.36 27.41
CA ARG A 1062 -39.99 6.62 28.53
C ARG A 1062 -40.29 5.10 28.55
N ALA A 1063 -41.53 4.69 28.26
CA ALA A 1063 -41.88 3.27 28.20
C ALA A 1063 -41.17 2.51 27.07
N GLY A 1064 -40.94 3.17 25.93
CA GLY A 1064 -40.14 2.65 24.82
C GLY A 1064 -38.66 2.60 25.19
N LEU A 1065 -38.10 3.70 25.72
CA LEU A 1065 -36.72 3.75 26.20
C LEU A 1065 -36.40 2.57 27.14
N VAL A 1066 -37.23 2.35 28.16
CA VAL A 1066 -37.04 1.28 29.15
C VAL A 1066 -37.05 -0.11 28.49
N HIS A 1067 -37.99 -0.37 27.58
CA HIS A 1067 -38.05 -1.64 26.84
C HIS A 1067 -36.84 -1.84 25.91
N ARG A 1068 -36.42 -0.81 25.17
CA ARG A 1068 -35.25 -0.86 24.28
C ARG A 1068 -33.93 -1.00 25.06
N THR A 1069 -33.82 -0.36 26.23
CA THR A 1069 -32.67 -0.52 27.14
C THR A 1069 -32.58 -1.94 27.68
N GLY A 1070 -33.71 -2.56 28.04
CA GLY A 1070 -33.75 -3.97 28.43
C GLY A 1070 -33.37 -4.92 27.27
N ALA A 1071 -33.65 -4.56 26.02
CA ALA A 1071 -33.23 -5.32 24.85
C ALA A 1071 -31.72 -5.20 24.57
N LEU A 1072 -31.14 -4.01 24.75
CA LEU A 1072 -29.68 -3.81 24.69
C LEU A 1072 -28.96 -4.61 25.79
N LEU A 1073 -29.44 -4.56 27.04
CA LEU A 1073 -28.84 -5.33 28.13
C LEU A 1073 -28.90 -6.84 27.85
N ALA A 1074 -30.07 -7.35 27.42
CA ALA A 1074 -30.21 -8.75 27.03
C ALA A 1074 -29.37 -9.12 25.80
N SER A 1075 -29.06 -8.18 24.90
CA SER A 1075 -28.10 -8.39 23.81
C SER A 1075 -26.73 -8.77 24.37
N VAL A 1076 -26.17 -7.87 25.20
CA VAL A 1076 -24.82 -7.95 25.77
C VAL A 1076 -24.68 -9.13 26.73
N GLU A 1077 -25.70 -9.42 27.54
CA GLU A 1077 -25.70 -10.55 28.50
C GLU A 1077 -25.81 -11.92 27.82
N ASP A 1078 -26.78 -12.15 26.91
CA ASP A 1078 -27.03 -13.49 26.35
C ASP A 1078 -26.15 -13.81 25.12
N GLY A 1079 -25.75 -12.79 24.35
CA GLY A 1079 -25.12 -12.96 23.03
C GLY A 1079 -23.75 -12.29 22.89
N GLY A 1080 -23.32 -11.51 23.87
CA GLY A 1080 -22.18 -10.61 23.75
C GLY A 1080 -22.52 -9.31 22.98
N PRO A 1081 -21.66 -8.28 23.10
CA PRO A 1081 -21.86 -6.98 22.45
C PRO A 1081 -21.74 -7.08 20.93
N GLY A 1082 -22.80 -6.72 20.20
CA GLY A 1082 -22.75 -6.66 18.74
C GLY A 1082 -22.21 -5.32 18.25
N CYS A 1083 -20.95 -5.27 17.81
CA CYS A 1083 -20.36 -4.06 17.26
C CYS A 1083 -20.94 -3.66 15.89
N GLY A 1084 -20.84 -2.38 15.55
CA GLY A 1084 -21.27 -1.76 14.29
C GLY A 1084 -20.31 -2.03 13.13
N THR A 1085 -19.80 -3.25 13.06
CA THR A 1085 -18.83 -3.77 12.10
C THR A 1085 -19.42 -4.94 11.31
N PRO A 1086 -18.92 -5.24 10.11
CA PRO A 1086 -19.18 -6.52 9.45
C PRO A 1086 -18.93 -7.70 10.39
N ASP A 1087 -19.86 -8.65 10.38
CA ASP A 1087 -19.94 -9.82 11.29
C ASP A 1087 -19.83 -9.50 12.79
N HIS A 1088 -20.12 -8.24 13.18
CA HIS A 1088 -20.07 -7.71 14.55
C HIS A 1088 -18.73 -7.91 15.27
N VAL A 1089 -17.61 -8.00 14.53
CA VAL A 1089 -16.28 -8.22 15.10
C VAL A 1089 -15.96 -7.13 16.15
N PRO A 1090 -15.70 -7.51 17.41
CA PRO A 1090 -15.57 -6.53 18.50
C PRO A 1090 -14.26 -5.75 18.44
N HIS A 1091 -14.31 -4.45 18.70
CA HIS A 1091 -13.13 -3.59 18.80
C HIS A 1091 -13.32 -2.51 19.88
N ALA A 1092 -12.22 -1.88 20.34
CA ALA A 1092 -12.28 -0.98 21.49
C ALA A 1092 -12.99 0.37 21.23
N GLY A 1093 -12.85 0.95 20.03
CA GLY A 1093 -13.35 2.31 19.65
C GLY A 1093 -14.82 2.66 20.01
N LEU A 1094 -15.14 3.95 20.00
CA LEU A 1094 -16.41 4.49 20.50
C LEU A 1094 -17.59 4.24 19.56
N LEU A 1095 -17.59 4.82 18.35
CA LEU A 1095 -18.84 4.94 17.57
C LEU A 1095 -19.42 3.58 17.16
N THR A 1096 -18.56 2.62 16.80
CA THR A 1096 -18.95 1.27 16.35
C THR A 1096 -18.56 0.16 17.32
N GLY A 1097 -17.85 0.44 18.42
CA GLY A 1097 -17.20 -0.56 19.25
C GLY A 1097 -17.67 -0.65 20.71
N LEU A 1098 -16.89 -1.39 21.51
CA LEU A 1098 -17.20 -1.74 22.91
C LEU A 1098 -17.35 -0.52 23.82
N ALA A 1099 -16.53 0.53 23.61
CA ALA A 1099 -16.62 1.75 24.42
C ALA A 1099 -17.95 2.49 24.24
N GLY A 1100 -18.52 2.50 23.02
CA GLY A 1100 -19.83 3.13 22.78
C GLY A 1100 -20.99 2.34 23.36
N ILE A 1101 -20.93 1.01 23.27
CA ILE A 1101 -21.93 0.11 23.89
C ILE A 1101 -21.89 0.27 25.41
N GLY A 1102 -20.68 0.33 26.00
CA GLY A 1102 -20.46 0.62 27.41
C GLY A 1102 -20.98 2.00 27.84
N HIS A 1103 -20.68 3.05 27.06
CA HIS A 1103 -21.21 4.40 27.29
C HIS A 1103 -22.74 4.42 27.25
N GLY A 1104 -23.36 3.77 26.26
CA GLY A 1104 -24.82 3.69 26.13
C GLY A 1104 -25.50 3.01 27.34
N LEU A 1105 -24.94 1.89 27.80
CA LEU A 1105 -25.41 1.22 29.03
C LEU A 1105 -25.26 2.11 30.27
N LEU A 1106 -24.09 2.73 30.44
CA LEU A 1106 -23.79 3.58 31.59
C LEU A 1106 -24.67 4.84 31.61
N ARG A 1107 -24.88 5.47 30.46
CA ARG A 1107 -25.75 6.64 30.31
C ARG A 1107 -27.24 6.32 30.46
N ALA A 1108 -27.68 5.13 30.04
CA ALA A 1108 -29.06 4.69 30.29
C ALA A 1108 -29.35 4.42 31.78
N GLY A 1109 -28.33 4.03 32.56
CA GLY A 1109 -28.44 3.88 34.02
C GLY A 1109 -28.25 5.18 34.81
N PHE A 1110 -27.35 6.06 34.37
CA PHE A 1110 -26.91 7.25 35.12
C PHE A 1110 -26.89 8.53 34.24
N PRO A 1111 -28.02 8.92 33.62
CA PRO A 1111 -28.08 10.01 32.64
C PRO A 1111 -27.73 11.39 33.22
N ASP A 1112 -27.89 11.58 34.54
CA ASP A 1112 -27.53 12.81 35.25
C ASP A 1112 -26.03 12.94 35.56
N ARG A 1113 -25.26 11.85 35.44
CA ARG A 1113 -23.79 11.82 35.64
C ARG A 1113 -23.01 11.71 34.34
N VAL A 1114 -23.53 10.94 33.38
CA VAL A 1114 -22.85 10.64 32.11
C VAL A 1114 -23.48 11.47 31.00
N PRO A 1115 -22.82 12.55 30.51
CA PRO A 1115 -23.37 13.43 29.49
C PRO A 1115 -23.48 12.76 28.12
N SER A 1116 -24.20 13.38 27.19
CA SER A 1116 -24.34 12.89 25.83
C SER A 1116 -23.04 13.07 25.04
N VAL A 1117 -22.36 11.98 24.69
CA VAL A 1117 -21.22 12.06 23.76
C VAL A 1117 -21.66 12.40 22.34
N LEU A 1118 -22.89 12.02 21.95
CA LEU A 1118 -23.44 12.27 20.59
C LEU A 1118 -23.92 13.72 20.40
N LEU A 1119 -24.24 14.45 21.47
CA LEU A 1119 -24.47 15.90 21.47
C LEU A 1119 -23.25 16.71 21.95
N LEU A 1120 -22.12 16.04 22.26
CA LEU A 1120 -20.89 16.64 22.76
C LEU A 1120 -21.14 17.54 23.99
N ASP A 1121 -22.01 17.07 24.88
CA ASP A 1121 -22.38 17.80 26.09
C ASP A 1121 -21.33 17.67 27.19
N LEU A 1122 -21.28 18.70 28.02
CA LEU A 1122 -20.59 18.71 29.31
C LEU A 1122 -21.66 19.01 30.37
N PRO A 1123 -21.63 18.38 31.55
CA PRO A 1123 -22.60 18.67 32.59
C PRO A 1123 -22.53 20.16 32.97
N THR A 1124 -23.70 20.79 33.08
CA THR A 1124 -23.77 22.18 33.53
C THR A 1124 -23.24 22.28 34.95
N LEU A 1125 -22.24 23.15 35.16
CA LEU A 1125 -21.84 23.59 36.49
C LEU A 1125 -23.00 24.37 37.13
N THR A 1126 -23.92 23.63 37.74
CA THR A 1126 -24.80 24.18 38.76
C THR A 1126 -23.92 24.70 39.88
N ALA A 1127 -24.06 25.98 40.20
CA ALA A 1127 -23.36 26.57 41.34
C ALA A 1127 -23.68 25.71 42.58
N ALA A 1128 -22.65 25.37 43.35
CA ALA A 1128 -22.82 24.55 44.54
C ALA A 1128 -23.89 25.18 45.46
N PRO A 1129 -24.80 24.39 46.05
CA PRO A 1129 -25.77 24.95 46.99
C PRO A 1129 -25.01 25.60 48.15
N ASP A 1130 -25.34 26.86 48.46
CA ASP A 1130 -24.73 27.65 49.53
C ASP A 1130 -25.03 27.04 50.92
N HIS A 1131 -24.29 26.00 51.28
CA HIS A 1131 -24.20 25.45 52.63
C HIS A 1131 -23.33 26.36 53.51
N HIS A 1132 -23.79 27.58 53.73
CA HIS A 1132 -23.45 28.31 54.95
C HIS A 1132 -24.08 27.61 56.17
N PRO A 1133 -23.39 27.59 57.33
CA PRO A 1133 -23.76 26.79 58.50
C PRO A 1133 -24.89 27.40 59.36
#